data_AF-A0A0P6IYR3-F1
#
_entry.id   AF-A0A0P6IYR3-F1
#
_cell.length_a   1.000
_cell.length_b   1.000
_cell.length_c   1.000
_cell.angle_alpha   90.00
_cell.angle_beta   90.00
_cell.angle_gamma   90.00
#
_symmetry.space_group_name_H-M   'P 1'
#
loop_
_entity.id
_entity.type
_entity.pdbx_description
1 polymer ?
#
loop_
_entity_poly.entity_id
_entity_poly.type
_entity_poly.pdbx_seq_one_letter_code
_entity_poly.pdbx_strand_id
1 'polypeptide(L)'
;MAPKSPQRKTVSGQKSTSGKKKQKSTLPANEEEEPVNMESMGHPEIYPLVLTTKTQEIFNCRIDEDITDEIPYKLIKKEDIFEDLHRRAAVSDFHPIKKIVQDYPGNELLLVYDKDFKYGLNFYIIGTEEGKDNYLNAPEVPEEQEEHKELIPEETYTYTPPISKPWVSLGSEKEIEEESVKKSTKQVTYMISRKRIDFGAPISFSDQNASSVKEAYIECTAYPDKNFTLKKLEKNVGMQAIPQVKDTSTQTKWTYPQNASTQYFSREFSEEEKEMVGQSKSFSDFLNKVSTSVEIALQQNEIMNLFTDDWKSLAEEEGTFGDKTDTHLKEFQSFTDLHSQTEKTITCVSWHPAIYGLIAVSVAVRLSLEDRVHFSGKLLLQPSLILFWSFSDPIHPQLMLESPDDIFCFKFCPSDPNIIAGGCINGQIVLWDITAHADRIENIKADGSGSKKATLKPIFLLEPDSNKEAMYIRHCAVSSIENGHKNVITDIHWLADTFEINRLGYVFENRSEISCQLVTCSADCTICFWDIRPQKTLTPLLTEKKKEESIEVPFDVPSTFLHLDLSWKPFIKMKLSKGETNLDHCPTKISLSEDQLLSKLSDKMLTQTKAVEMNPYRNLEAGLANLLKPIDDFCTKFFVGTEEGEVIYTDWKMERDPDTGRMMAKKPVCLYSVHDGAVHTVQRSPFYSDIILTVGGWNVAIWKEGVMTGPLLRSCCAAKRYTSGHWSLTRPGVFYIGREDGYVDTWDLLEKTHEPAQSQNICITMITYIKPWTFSAKQQFLAIADYYGTLHILEIPWTLSHPSTNEVSSVNYYFEREVKHLEYVEQRKNIREQEKKDMELEMEKKKHKTYQKSKEQIEAELKMDYESYLELEKTILINLGLVKVPETMSHMETI
;
A
#
# COMPACT_ATOMS: atom_id res chain seq x y z
N MET A 1 40.15 -3.50 -73.26
CA MET A 1 41.61 -3.72 -73.11
C MET A 1 41.84 -4.71 -71.97
N ALA A 2 43.02 -5.32 -71.90
CA ALA A 2 43.44 -6.27 -70.85
C ALA A 2 44.13 -5.53 -69.68
N PRO A 3 44.39 -6.13 -68.49
CA PRO A 3 44.35 -7.56 -68.16
C PRO A 3 43.57 -8.01 -66.89
N LYS A 4 43.08 -9.28 -66.96
CA LYS A 4 43.21 -10.41 -66.00
C LYS A 4 43.11 -10.14 -64.46
N SER A 5 42.21 -10.71 -63.62
CA SER A 5 41.65 -12.09 -63.41
C SER A 5 42.48 -12.99 -62.45
N PRO A 6 41.93 -13.99 -61.68
CA PRO A 6 40.58 -14.61 -61.81
C PRO A 6 39.82 -15.10 -60.51
N GLN A 7 38.47 -15.26 -60.59
CA GLN A 7 37.60 -16.40 -60.10
C GLN A 7 37.60 -16.83 -58.59
N ARG A 8 36.58 -17.43 -57.93
CA ARG A 8 35.30 -18.21 -58.17
C ARG A 8 34.51 -18.26 -56.81
N LYS A 9 33.22 -18.66 -56.60
CA LYS A 9 31.99 -18.88 -57.43
C LYS A 9 30.69 -18.95 -56.54
N THR A 10 29.54 -18.90 -57.22
CA THR A 10 28.11 -19.29 -56.92
C THR A 10 27.86 -20.65 -56.21
N VAL A 11 26.70 -21.03 -55.61
CA VAL A 11 25.24 -20.96 -56.03
C VAL A 11 24.28 -20.99 -54.80
N SER A 12 22.99 -20.66 -54.98
CA SER A 12 21.83 -20.68 -54.04
C SER A 12 21.26 -22.06 -53.62
N GLY A 13 20.45 -22.14 -52.55
CA GLY A 13 19.30 -23.09 -52.52
C GLY A 13 18.60 -23.48 -51.19
N GLN A 14 17.36 -22.98 -50.99
CA GLN A 14 16.20 -23.63 -50.32
C GLN A 14 16.18 -23.98 -48.80
N LYS A 15 14.97 -24.35 -48.32
CA LYS A 15 14.54 -24.58 -46.93
C LYS A 15 14.37 -26.08 -46.62
N SER A 16 14.47 -26.47 -45.34
CA SER A 16 13.50 -27.41 -44.72
C SER A 16 13.56 -27.42 -43.19
N THR A 17 12.42 -27.64 -42.55
CA THR A 17 12.24 -27.73 -41.08
C THR A 17 12.31 -29.17 -40.55
N SER A 18 12.91 -29.40 -39.39
CA SER A 18 12.44 -30.41 -38.42
C SER A 18 13.11 -30.24 -37.06
N GLY A 19 12.44 -30.67 -35.98
CA GLY A 19 13.06 -30.86 -34.67
C GLY A 19 12.30 -31.91 -33.86
N LYS A 20 12.94 -32.53 -32.86
CA LYS A 20 12.27 -33.27 -31.77
C LYS A 20 13.23 -33.80 -30.68
N LYS A 21 12.72 -33.77 -29.44
CA LYS A 21 12.96 -34.67 -28.31
C LYS A 21 14.35 -34.76 -27.65
N LYS A 22 14.36 -34.26 -26.40
CA LYS A 22 14.95 -34.85 -25.18
C LYS A 22 15.52 -36.28 -25.29
N GLN A 23 16.73 -36.47 -24.77
CA GLN A 23 17.03 -37.60 -23.87
C GLN A 23 18.09 -37.18 -22.84
N LYS A 24 18.06 -37.77 -21.63
CA LYS A 24 19.10 -37.58 -20.60
C LYS A 24 20.22 -38.60 -20.83
N SER A 25 21.47 -38.18 -20.69
CA SER A 25 22.60 -39.06 -20.39
C SER A 25 23.63 -38.32 -19.52
N THR A 26 24.23 -39.08 -18.60
CA THR A 26 25.23 -38.69 -17.61
C THR A 26 26.49 -38.00 -18.16
N LEU A 27 27.07 -37.12 -17.33
CA LEU A 27 28.40 -36.53 -17.48
C LEU A 27 29.50 -37.56 -17.73
N PRO A 28 30.47 -37.26 -18.60
CA PRO A 28 31.90 -37.32 -18.30
C PRO A 28 32.39 -35.96 -17.77
N ALA A 29 33.52 -35.95 -17.05
CA ALA A 29 34.18 -34.72 -16.59
C ALA A 29 35.33 -34.32 -17.54
N ASN A 30 35.83 -33.09 -17.37
CA ASN A 30 36.99 -32.48 -18.05
C ASN A 30 36.79 -32.12 -19.53
N GLU A 31 35.98 -31.10 -19.77
CA GLU A 31 36.40 -30.01 -20.67
C GLU A 31 36.79 -28.83 -19.76
N GLU A 32 37.90 -28.14 -20.03
CA GLU A 32 38.24 -26.90 -19.32
C GLU A 32 37.43 -25.76 -19.95
N GLU A 33 36.36 -25.30 -19.28
CA GLU A 33 35.58 -24.17 -19.76
C GLU A 33 36.47 -22.93 -19.89
N GLU A 34 36.50 -22.32 -21.07
CA GLU A 34 37.22 -21.06 -21.28
C GLU A 34 36.47 -19.92 -20.55
N PRO A 35 37.15 -19.09 -19.75
CA PRO A 35 36.50 -18.05 -18.96
C PRO A 35 35.86 -17.00 -19.88
N VAL A 36 34.54 -16.86 -19.78
CA VAL A 36 33.74 -15.94 -20.59
C VAL A 36 34.15 -14.50 -20.32
N ASN A 37 34.69 -13.82 -21.34
CA ASN A 37 34.98 -12.38 -21.32
C ASN A 37 33.81 -11.56 -21.88
N MET A 38 33.79 -10.26 -21.58
CA MET A 38 32.72 -9.35 -22.01
C MET A 38 32.97 -8.72 -23.39
N GLU A 39 33.65 -9.45 -24.29
CA GLU A 39 33.84 -9.07 -25.71
C GLU A 39 32.52 -8.71 -26.40
N SER A 40 31.43 -9.43 -26.11
CA SER A 40 30.11 -9.18 -26.70
C SER A 40 29.47 -7.85 -26.28
N MET A 41 29.96 -7.22 -25.20
CA MET A 41 29.57 -5.89 -24.74
C MET A 41 30.63 -4.81 -25.07
N GLY A 42 31.72 -5.18 -25.76
CA GLY A 42 32.80 -4.25 -26.12
C GLY A 42 33.91 -4.11 -25.08
N HIS A 43 33.88 -4.89 -24.00
CA HIS A 43 34.87 -4.87 -22.91
C HIS A 43 35.67 -6.19 -22.83
N PRO A 44 36.65 -6.41 -23.74
CA PRO A 44 37.46 -7.63 -23.76
C PRO A 44 38.34 -7.79 -22.52
N GLU A 45 38.70 -6.69 -21.83
CA GLU A 45 39.51 -6.69 -20.62
C GLU A 45 38.77 -7.12 -19.34
N ILE A 46 37.44 -7.26 -19.37
CA ILE A 46 36.60 -7.52 -18.19
C ILE A 46 36.18 -8.99 -18.10
N TYR A 47 36.46 -9.60 -16.94
CA TYR A 47 36.08 -10.97 -16.60
C TYR A 47 35.21 -11.00 -15.33
N PRO A 48 33.92 -11.36 -15.42
CA PRO A 48 33.01 -11.38 -14.28
C PRO A 48 33.25 -12.59 -13.37
N LEU A 49 32.94 -12.44 -12.08
CA LEU A 49 33.31 -13.39 -11.02
C LEU A 49 32.29 -13.38 -9.87
N VAL A 50 32.06 -14.55 -9.25
CA VAL A 50 31.31 -14.65 -7.98
C VAL A 50 32.28 -15.00 -6.86
N LEU A 51 32.49 -14.09 -5.91
CA LEU A 51 33.25 -14.36 -4.70
C LEU A 51 32.30 -14.82 -3.58
N THR A 52 32.50 -16.03 -3.07
CA THR A 52 31.81 -16.52 -1.87
C THR A 52 32.25 -15.74 -0.64
N THR A 53 31.41 -15.70 0.41
CA THR A 53 31.69 -14.97 1.66
C THR A 53 33.04 -15.32 2.28
N LYS A 54 33.45 -16.59 2.23
CA LYS A 54 34.76 -17.05 2.72
C LYS A 54 35.93 -16.51 1.88
N THR A 55 35.74 -16.31 0.58
CA THR A 55 36.77 -15.66 -0.25
C THR A 55 36.81 -14.16 -0.01
N GLN A 56 35.65 -13.52 0.20
CA GLN A 56 35.57 -12.12 0.63
C GLN A 56 36.30 -11.89 1.96
N GLU A 57 36.17 -12.83 2.92
CA GLU A 57 36.92 -12.83 4.19
C GLU A 57 38.43 -13.04 4.02
N ILE A 58 38.88 -13.88 3.08
CA ILE A 58 40.31 -14.16 2.88
C ILE A 58 41.05 -12.96 2.25
N PHE A 59 40.38 -12.21 1.37
CA PHE A 59 40.96 -11.08 0.66
C PHE A 59 40.56 -9.71 1.23
N ASN A 60 39.80 -9.68 2.35
CA ASN A 60 39.18 -8.49 2.93
C ASN A 60 38.47 -7.66 1.84
N CYS A 61 37.53 -8.28 1.13
CA CYS A 61 36.68 -7.63 0.13
C CYS A 61 35.19 -7.90 0.43
N ARG A 62 34.82 -7.83 1.72
CA ARG A 62 33.42 -7.86 2.14
C ARG A 62 32.69 -6.61 1.64
N ILE A 63 31.53 -6.83 1.05
CA ILE A 63 30.58 -5.78 0.67
C ILE A 63 30.11 -5.06 1.96
N ASP A 64 29.95 -3.75 1.90
CA ASP A 64 29.53 -2.86 3.01
C ASP A 64 30.50 -2.73 4.21
N GLU A 65 31.57 -3.55 4.30
CA GLU A 65 32.63 -3.44 5.31
C GLU A 65 33.99 -3.00 4.72
N ASP A 66 34.53 -3.74 3.75
CA ASP A 66 35.85 -3.47 3.14
C ASP A 66 35.74 -2.70 1.81
N ILE A 67 34.63 -2.88 1.09
CA ILE A 67 34.32 -2.23 -0.19
C ILE A 67 33.03 -1.43 0.01
N THR A 68 33.14 -0.12 -0.18
CA THR A 68 32.06 0.85 0.03
C THR A 68 31.66 1.51 -1.28
N ASP A 69 30.51 2.22 -1.28
CA ASP A 69 30.06 2.99 -2.45
C ASP A 69 31.05 4.06 -2.92
N GLU A 70 31.91 4.56 -2.03
CA GLU A 70 32.96 5.55 -2.37
C GLU A 70 34.22 4.90 -2.97
N ILE A 71 34.49 3.63 -2.65
CA ILE A 71 35.66 2.88 -3.13
C ILE A 71 35.21 1.48 -3.59
N PRO A 72 34.59 1.37 -4.79
CA PRO A 72 33.99 0.13 -5.29
C PRO A 72 35.02 -0.91 -5.80
N TYR A 73 36.32 -0.70 -5.57
CA TYR A 73 37.39 -1.52 -6.12
C TYR A 73 38.50 -1.83 -5.11
N LYS A 74 39.21 -2.94 -5.34
CA LYS A 74 40.36 -3.35 -4.54
C LYS A 74 41.49 -3.91 -5.40
N LEU A 75 42.72 -3.52 -5.09
CA LEU A 75 43.93 -4.14 -5.63
C LEU A 75 44.26 -5.41 -4.83
N ILE A 76 44.43 -6.53 -5.52
CA ILE A 76 44.79 -7.83 -4.93
C ILE A 76 46.09 -8.30 -5.58
N LYS A 77 47.04 -8.79 -4.76
CA LYS A 77 48.31 -9.29 -5.28
C LYS A 77 48.12 -10.65 -5.94
N LYS A 78 48.83 -10.83 -7.05
CA LYS A 78 48.93 -12.09 -7.79
C LYS A 78 49.44 -13.24 -6.90
N GLU A 79 50.34 -12.94 -5.95
CA GLU A 79 50.88 -13.89 -4.97
C GLU A 79 49.78 -14.44 -4.03
N ASP A 80 48.94 -13.57 -3.46
CA ASP A 80 47.86 -13.95 -2.53
C ASP A 80 46.81 -14.85 -3.22
N ILE A 81 46.50 -14.56 -4.49
CA ILE A 81 45.59 -15.38 -5.31
C ILE A 81 46.19 -16.77 -5.58
N PHE A 82 47.51 -16.85 -5.84
CA PHE A 82 48.17 -18.15 -5.99
C PHE A 82 48.23 -18.94 -4.68
N GLU A 83 48.47 -18.30 -3.54
CA GLU A 83 48.39 -18.97 -2.24
C GLU A 83 46.99 -19.55 -1.98
N ASP A 84 45.92 -18.80 -2.28
CA ASP A 84 44.55 -19.30 -2.14
C ASP A 84 44.25 -20.46 -3.09
N LEU A 85 44.66 -20.36 -4.36
CA LEU A 85 44.56 -21.45 -5.33
C LEU A 85 45.37 -22.70 -4.91
N HIS A 86 46.50 -22.53 -4.22
CA HIS A 86 47.27 -23.64 -3.65
C HIS A 86 46.62 -24.25 -2.40
N ARG A 87 45.98 -23.45 -1.55
CA ARG A 87 45.30 -23.91 -0.32
C ARG A 87 43.94 -24.57 -0.61
N ARG A 88 43.17 -24.06 -1.58
CA ARG A 88 41.78 -24.48 -1.87
C ARG A 88 41.58 -25.19 -3.22
N ALA A 89 42.56 -25.18 -4.13
CA ALA A 89 42.53 -25.88 -5.41
C ALA A 89 41.28 -25.58 -6.26
N ALA A 90 40.34 -26.54 -6.39
CA ALA A 90 39.08 -26.40 -7.14
C ALA A 90 37.93 -25.78 -6.30
N VAL A 91 38.22 -25.35 -5.06
CA VAL A 91 37.27 -24.69 -4.13
C VAL A 91 37.73 -23.24 -3.83
N SER A 92 38.60 -22.69 -4.68
CA SER A 92 38.87 -21.26 -4.78
C SER A 92 38.02 -20.68 -5.90
N ASP A 93 37.34 -19.56 -5.63
CA ASP A 93 36.48 -18.92 -6.63
C ASP A 93 37.27 -18.36 -7.82
N PHE A 94 38.59 -18.13 -7.65
CA PHE A 94 39.52 -17.71 -8.70
C PHE A 94 39.90 -18.84 -9.67
N HIS A 95 39.42 -20.08 -9.49
CA HIS A 95 39.80 -21.22 -10.31
C HIS A 95 39.52 -21.06 -11.83
N PRO A 96 38.35 -20.54 -12.29
CA PRO A 96 38.07 -20.39 -13.72
C PRO A 96 39.01 -19.40 -14.41
N ILE A 97 39.38 -18.31 -13.72
CA ILE A 97 40.23 -17.25 -14.24
C ILE A 97 41.73 -17.48 -14.00
N LYS A 98 42.12 -18.66 -13.48
CA LYS A 98 43.52 -18.99 -13.14
C LYS A 98 44.51 -18.76 -14.29
N LYS A 99 44.13 -19.07 -15.54
CA LYS A 99 44.98 -18.84 -16.73
C LYS A 99 45.25 -17.34 -16.93
N ILE A 100 44.21 -16.50 -16.84
CA ILE A 100 44.32 -15.03 -16.96
C ILE A 100 45.20 -14.47 -15.83
N VAL A 101 44.98 -14.89 -14.59
CA VAL A 101 45.81 -14.46 -13.44
C VAL A 101 47.28 -14.86 -13.65
N GLN A 102 47.55 -16.04 -14.23
CA GLN A 102 48.90 -16.48 -14.58
C GLN A 102 49.53 -15.63 -15.69
N ASP A 103 48.79 -15.32 -16.75
CA ASP A 103 49.29 -14.62 -17.93
C ASP A 103 49.35 -13.08 -17.77
N TYR A 104 48.65 -12.52 -16.77
CA TYR A 104 48.67 -11.08 -16.43
C TYR A 104 50.10 -10.55 -16.14
N PRO A 105 50.56 -9.46 -16.76
CA PRO A 105 51.97 -9.04 -16.65
C PRO A 105 52.34 -8.43 -15.29
N GLY A 106 51.40 -7.75 -14.62
CA GLY A 106 51.64 -7.05 -13.35
C GLY A 106 51.57 -7.93 -12.10
N ASN A 107 52.02 -7.37 -10.97
CA ASN A 107 51.98 -8.04 -9.66
C ASN A 107 50.64 -7.90 -8.92
N GLU A 108 49.80 -6.95 -9.34
CA GLU A 108 48.53 -6.59 -8.68
C GLU A 108 47.41 -6.46 -9.70
N LEU A 109 46.35 -7.25 -9.52
CA LEU A 109 45.14 -7.21 -10.32
C LEU A 109 44.08 -6.34 -9.65
N LEU A 110 43.22 -5.74 -10.46
CA LEU A 110 42.13 -4.87 -10.01
C LEU A 110 40.81 -5.65 -9.99
N LEU A 111 40.29 -5.89 -8.79
CA LEU A 111 38.95 -6.44 -8.53
C LEU A 111 37.98 -5.27 -8.33
N VAL A 112 36.81 -5.31 -8.95
CA VAL A 112 35.75 -4.29 -8.83
C VAL A 112 34.44 -4.96 -8.44
N TYR A 113 33.66 -4.31 -7.57
CA TYR A 113 32.31 -4.73 -7.19
C TYR A 113 31.27 -4.15 -8.16
N ASP A 114 30.41 -5.02 -8.72
CA ASP A 114 29.41 -4.64 -9.72
C ASP A 114 28.02 -4.46 -9.09
N LYS A 115 27.86 -3.34 -8.37
CA LYS A 115 26.61 -2.96 -7.69
C LYS A 115 25.39 -2.95 -8.64
N ASP A 116 25.61 -2.60 -9.90
CA ASP A 116 24.56 -2.48 -10.92
C ASP A 116 24.33 -3.79 -11.70
N PHE A 117 25.12 -4.84 -11.44
CA PHE A 117 25.14 -6.09 -12.19
C PHE A 117 25.29 -5.92 -13.72
N LYS A 118 26.06 -4.91 -14.16
CA LYS A 118 26.33 -4.61 -15.59
C LYS A 118 26.90 -5.81 -16.35
N TYR A 119 27.73 -6.61 -15.68
CA TYR A 119 28.34 -7.84 -16.20
C TYR A 119 27.74 -9.11 -15.59
N GLY A 120 26.61 -8.97 -14.87
CA GLY A 120 25.74 -10.06 -14.43
C GLY A 120 26.20 -10.88 -13.21
N LEU A 121 27.42 -10.68 -12.70
CA LEU A 121 27.95 -11.32 -11.49
C LEU A 121 28.48 -10.25 -10.52
N ASN A 122 28.46 -10.54 -9.21
CA ASN A 122 28.70 -9.55 -8.14
C ASN A 122 30.05 -8.82 -8.23
N PHE A 123 31.07 -9.42 -8.83
CA PHE A 123 32.39 -8.81 -9.00
C PHE A 123 32.88 -8.99 -10.45
N TYR A 124 33.87 -8.21 -10.86
CA TYR A 124 34.70 -8.51 -12.01
C TYR A 124 36.17 -8.19 -11.73
N ILE A 125 37.06 -8.81 -12.50
CA ILE A 125 38.50 -8.55 -12.47
C ILE A 125 38.94 -8.02 -13.84
N ILE A 126 39.83 -7.03 -13.85
CA ILE A 126 40.38 -6.49 -15.10
C ILE A 126 41.65 -7.27 -15.46
N GLY A 127 41.61 -7.93 -16.62
CA GLY A 127 42.63 -8.87 -17.09
C GLY A 127 43.76 -8.26 -17.91
N THR A 128 43.82 -6.94 -18.06
CA THR A 128 44.90 -6.23 -18.77
C THR A 128 45.45 -5.07 -17.95
N GLU A 129 46.74 -4.78 -18.12
CA GLU A 129 47.40 -3.64 -17.46
C GLU A 129 46.89 -2.31 -18.04
N GLU A 130 46.71 -2.24 -19.37
CA GLU A 130 46.07 -1.09 -20.05
C GLU A 130 44.64 -0.84 -19.54
N GLY A 131 43.84 -1.88 -19.29
CA GLY A 131 42.50 -1.75 -18.73
C GLY A 131 42.50 -1.26 -17.28
N LYS A 132 43.44 -1.75 -16.46
CA LYS A 132 43.65 -1.28 -15.08
C LYS A 132 44.03 0.20 -15.06
N ASP A 133 44.97 0.61 -15.89
CA ASP A 133 45.43 2.00 -15.95
C ASP A 133 44.37 2.94 -16.53
N ASN A 134 43.57 2.50 -17.51
CA ASN A 134 42.42 3.25 -18.02
C ASN A 134 41.29 3.40 -16.99
N TYR A 135 41.04 2.39 -16.14
CA TYR A 135 40.05 2.47 -15.07
C TYR A 135 40.50 3.43 -13.95
N LEU A 136 41.80 3.39 -13.59
CA LEU A 136 42.36 4.25 -12.53
C LEU A 136 42.64 5.69 -13.01
N ASN A 137 42.87 5.90 -14.31
CA ASN A 137 43.19 7.20 -14.92
C ASN A 137 42.24 7.48 -16.09
N ALA A 138 40.93 7.51 -15.82
CA ALA A 138 39.91 7.75 -16.84
C ALA A 138 40.18 9.07 -17.61
N PRO A 139 40.27 9.04 -18.96
CA PRO A 139 40.51 10.25 -19.74
C PRO A 139 39.27 11.14 -19.79
N GLU A 140 39.40 12.42 -19.44
CA GLU A 140 38.35 13.42 -19.59
C GLU A 140 37.94 13.60 -21.07
N VAL A 141 36.86 12.95 -21.47
CA VAL A 141 36.18 13.23 -22.74
C VAL A 141 35.27 14.44 -22.53
N PRO A 142 35.29 15.46 -23.41
CA PRO A 142 34.37 16.59 -23.28
C PRO A 142 32.92 16.16 -23.51
N GLU A 143 32.11 16.15 -22.45
CA GLU A 143 30.68 15.86 -22.56
C GLU A 143 29.93 17.04 -23.20
N GLU A 144 29.10 16.74 -24.20
CA GLU A 144 28.03 17.66 -24.60
C GLU A 144 26.89 17.57 -23.57
N GLN A 145 26.33 18.73 -23.24
CA GLN A 145 25.56 18.94 -22.00
C GLN A 145 24.12 18.44 -22.08
N GLU A 146 23.63 17.77 -21.03
CA GLU A 146 22.33 18.12 -20.43
C GLU A 146 22.28 17.78 -18.92
N GLU A 147 21.50 18.55 -18.16
CA GLU A 147 21.83 18.89 -16.77
C GLU A 147 21.51 17.84 -15.70
N HIS A 148 22.44 17.63 -14.76
CA HIS A 148 22.13 17.39 -13.35
C HIS A 148 22.91 18.39 -12.47
N LYS A 149 22.23 19.01 -11.48
CA LYS A 149 22.82 19.98 -10.55
C LYS A 149 22.64 19.54 -9.09
N GLU A 150 23.70 19.06 -8.46
CA GLU A 150 23.91 19.19 -7.02
C GLU A 150 25.34 19.68 -6.73
N LEU A 151 25.63 20.11 -5.50
CA LEU A 151 26.69 21.10 -5.24
C LEU A 151 28.06 20.48 -4.94
N ILE A 152 29.09 20.96 -5.65
CA ILE A 152 30.51 20.62 -5.44
C ILE A 152 31.15 21.66 -4.49
N PRO A 153 31.85 21.25 -3.40
CA PRO A 153 32.67 22.14 -2.58
C PRO A 153 33.91 22.71 -3.32
N GLU A 154 34.40 23.88 -2.92
CA GLU A 154 35.43 24.63 -3.66
C GLU A 154 36.80 23.94 -3.76
N GLU A 155 37.15 23.39 -4.94
CA GLU A 155 38.54 23.01 -5.26
C GLU A 155 39.37 24.21 -5.78
N THR A 156 40.66 24.25 -5.40
CA THR A 156 41.53 25.42 -5.62
C THR A 156 42.18 25.41 -7.01
N TYR A 157 41.57 26.12 -7.96
CA TYR A 157 41.99 26.16 -9.36
C TYR A 157 43.41 26.76 -9.56
N THR A 158 44.39 25.90 -9.88
CA THR A 158 45.79 26.30 -10.03
C THR A 158 46.11 26.70 -11.48
N TYR A 159 46.02 28.00 -11.78
CA TYR A 159 46.24 28.55 -13.11
C TYR A 159 47.69 28.37 -13.62
N THR A 160 47.84 27.68 -14.76
CA THR A 160 49.11 27.59 -15.50
C THR A 160 49.10 28.56 -16.71
N PRO A 161 50.04 29.53 -16.80
CA PRO A 161 50.02 30.51 -17.89
C PRO A 161 50.56 29.92 -19.20
N PRO A 162 49.89 30.16 -20.35
CA PRO A 162 50.35 29.66 -21.65
C PRO A 162 51.64 30.34 -22.11
N ILE A 163 52.59 29.54 -22.61
CA ILE A 163 53.90 30.00 -23.05
C ILE A 163 53.81 30.54 -24.49
N SER A 164 54.30 31.76 -24.72
CA SER A 164 54.31 32.41 -26.03
C SER A 164 55.20 31.67 -27.04
N LYS A 165 54.60 31.14 -28.11
CA LYS A 165 55.33 30.63 -29.28
C LYS A 165 55.82 31.82 -30.15
N PRO A 166 56.97 31.73 -30.84
CA PRO A 166 57.49 32.82 -31.66
C PRO A 166 56.58 33.14 -32.85
N TRP A 167 56.47 34.42 -33.19
CA TRP A 167 55.70 34.90 -34.35
C TRP A 167 56.34 34.43 -35.67
N VAL A 168 55.49 33.98 -36.60
CA VAL A 168 55.89 33.59 -37.96
C VAL A 168 55.27 34.58 -38.94
N SER A 169 56.12 35.35 -39.63
CA SER A 169 55.67 36.36 -40.58
C SER A 169 55.05 35.73 -41.83
N LEU A 170 53.95 36.31 -42.31
CA LEU A 170 53.30 35.97 -43.59
C LEU A 170 53.31 37.15 -44.57
N GLY A 171 54.17 38.15 -44.36
CA GLY A 171 54.51 39.18 -45.36
C GLY A 171 53.72 40.49 -45.32
N SER A 172 52.58 40.56 -44.64
CA SER A 172 51.70 41.76 -44.56
C SER A 172 52.32 42.98 -43.85
N GLU A 173 53.45 42.79 -43.17
CA GLU A 173 54.06 43.77 -42.27
C GLU A 173 54.47 45.09 -42.96
N LYS A 174 54.79 45.02 -44.26
CA LYS A 174 55.31 46.17 -45.01
C LYS A 174 54.24 47.20 -45.38
N GLU A 175 53.03 46.76 -45.71
CA GLU A 175 51.89 47.65 -46.00
C GLU A 175 51.49 48.40 -44.73
N ILE A 176 51.49 47.72 -43.58
CA ILE A 176 51.20 48.28 -42.25
C ILE A 176 52.23 49.36 -41.87
N GLU A 177 53.52 49.18 -42.21
CA GLU A 177 54.54 50.19 -41.93
C GLU A 177 54.43 51.42 -42.84
N GLU A 178 54.03 51.24 -44.11
CA GLU A 178 53.83 52.33 -45.07
C GLU A 178 52.60 53.21 -44.74
N GLU A 179 51.53 52.65 -44.14
CA GLU A 179 50.38 53.42 -43.63
C GLU A 179 50.60 54.07 -42.24
N SER A 180 51.75 53.82 -41.58
CA SER A 180 51.95 54.19 -40.16
C SER A 180 52.16 55.71 -39.91
N VAL A 181 51.26 56.33 -39.12
CA VAL A 181 51.28 57.78 -38.85
C VAL A 181 52.30 58.17 -37.77
N LYS A 182 53.34 58.91 -38.15
CA LYS A 182 54.46 59.32 -37.27
C LYS A 182 54.23 60.74 -36.69
N LYS A 183 54.16 60.86 -35.36
CA LYS A 183 53.94 62.13 -34.62
C LYS A 183 55.25 62.94 -34.46
N SER A 184 55.13 64.27 -34.43
CA SER A 184 56.29 65.17 -34.63
C SER A 184 56.71 66.09 -33.46
N THR A 185 56.02 66.10 -32.32
CA THR A 185 56.30 67.06 -31.21
C THR A 185 56.28 66.43 -29.81
N LYS A 186 57.08 66.99 -28.90
CA LYS A 186 57.20 66.56 -27.50
C LYS A 186 56.16 67.27 -26.62
N GLN A 187 55.63 66.56 -25.62
CA GLN A 187 54.70 67.10 -24.62
C GLN A 187 55.41 67.33 -23.27
N VAL A 188 54.81 68.16 -22.42
CA VAL A 188 55.30 68.49 -21.06
C VAL A 188 54.14 68.30 -20.07
N THR A 189 54.44 67.77 -18.89
CA THR A 189 53.45 67.41 -17.86
C THR A 189 53.69 68.15 -16.55
N TYR A 190 52.61 68.52 -15.86
CA TYR A 190 52.65 69.13 -14.54
C TYR A 190 51.98 68.21 -13.50
N MET A 191 52.36 68.35 -12.23
CA MET A 191 51.82 67.59 -11.11
C MET A 191 51.41 68.56 -9.99
N ILE A 192 50.18 68.40 -9.49
CA ILE A 192 49.62 69.19 -8.39
C ILE A 192 49.29 68.23 -7.24
N SER A 193 49.66 68.59 -6.01
CA SER A 193 49.43 67.78 -4.82
C SER A 193 48.95 68.63 -3.64
N ARG A 194 48.16 68.02 -2.74
CA ARG A 194 47.65 68.62 -1.50
C ARG A 194 48.09 67.76 -0.31
N LYS A 195 48.25 68.35 0.87
CA LYS A 195 48.68 67.61 2.07
C LYS A 195 47.55 66.73 2.60
N ARG A 196 47.88 65.50 2.99
CA ARG A 196 46.91 64.42 3.33
C ARG A 196 46.07 64.70 4.58
N ILE A 197 46.52 65.56 5.50
CA ILE A 197 45.74 65.95 6.68
C ILE A 197 44.55 66.85 6.33
N ASP A 198 44.61 67.53 5.18
CA ASP A 198 43.56 68.42 4.67
C ASP A 198 42.61 67.71 3.69
N PHE A 199 42.64 66.37 3.63
CA PHE A 199 41.74 65.56 2.80
C PHE A 199 40.48 65.21 3.60
N GLY A 200 39.31 65.38 2.99
CA GLY A 200 38.01 65.16 3.65
C GLY A 200 37.54 66.30 4.56
N ALA A 201 38.38 67.30 4.85
CA ALA A 201 37.94 68.55 5.46
C ALA A 201 36.93 69.26 4.53
N PRO A 202 35.79 69.78 5.05
CA PRO A 202 34.74 70.38 4.23
C PRO A 202 35.27 71.65 3.53
N ILE A 203 35.17 71.68 2.20
CA ILE A 203 35.60 72.81 1.38
C ILE A 203 34.39 73.71 1.12
N SER A 204 34.37 74.88 1.76
CA SER A 204 33.47 75.97 1.37
C SER A 204 33.97 76.61 0.07
N PHE A 205 33.45 76.17 -1.07
CA PHE A 205 33.65 76.86 -2.34
C PHE A 205 32.99 78.25 -2.28
N SER A 206 33.66 79.26 -2.83
CA SER A 206 33.15 80.62 -2.94
C SER A 206 33.47 81.16 -4.33
N ASP A 207 32.46 81.68 -5.01
CA ASP A 207 32.64 82.27 -6.34
C ASP A 207 33.36 83.61 -6.21
N GLN A 208 34.67 83.61 -6.46
CA GLN A 208 35.45 84.82 -6.59
C GLN A 208 35.32 85.34 -8.03
N ASN A 209 34.72 86.52 -8.18
CA ASN A 209 34.62 87.20 -9.47
C ASN A 209 36.03 87.46 -10.01
N ALA A 210 36.32 87.08 -11.27
CA ALA A 210 37.67 87.10 -11.86
C ALA A 210 38.40 88.47 -11.78
N SER A 211 37.65 89.56 -11.58
CA SER A 211 38.19 90.91 -11.32
C SER A 211 38.87 91.10 -9.96
N SER A 212 38.72 90.19 -8.98
CA SER A 212 39.37 90.29 -7.66
C SER A 212 40.81 89.76 -7.62
N VAL A 213 41.28 89.06 -8.65
CA VAL A 213 42.65 88.50 -8.74
C VAL A 213 43.44 89.25 -9.82
N LYS A 214 44.43 90.06 -9.39
CA LYS A 214 45.13 91.04 -10.24
C LYS A 214 45.95 90.50 -11.42
N GLU A 215 46.14 89.19 -11.52
CA GLU A 215 47.17 88.59 -12.40
C GLU A 215 46.58 87.58 -13.42
N ALA A 216 45.25 87.57 -13.59
CA ALA A 216 44.54 86.44 -14.20
C ALA A 216 44.03 86.61 -15.66
N TYR A 217 44.16 87.77 -16.31
CA TYR A 217 43.80 87.88 -17.74
C TYR A 217 44.51 89.02 -18.51
N ILE A 218 44.78 88.76 -19.80
CA ILE A 218 45.15 89.74 -20.83
C ILE A 218 44.32 89.40 -22.07
N GLU A 219 43.58 90.37 -22.61
CA GLU A 219 42.76 90.19 -23.81
C GLU A 219 43.50 90.64 -25.07
N CYS A 220 43.54 89.79 -26.10
CA CYS A 220 44.20 90.05 -27.37
C CYS A 220 43.18 90.03 -28.52
N THR A 221 42.85 91.21 -29.05
CA THR A 221 41.93 91.36 -30.20
C THR A 221 42.68 91.33 -31.54
N ALA A 222 42.05 90.79 -32.57
CA ALA A 222 42.68 90.58 -33.88
C ALA A 222 42.52 91.78 -34.83
N TYR A 223 43.58 92.10 -35.59
CA TYR A 223 43.57 93.13 -36.62
C TYR A 223 43.86 92.53 -38.02
N PRO A 224 43.09 92.88 -39.08
CA PRO A 224 43.27 92.30 -40.41
C PRO A 224 44.32 93.05 -41.26
N ASP A 225 45.50 92.45 -41.42
CA ASP A 225 46.48 92.84 -42.46
C ASP A 225 46.03 92.37 -43.86
N LYS A 226 46.37 93.15 -44.90
CA LYS A 226 45.90 92.99 -46.29
C LYS A 226 46.95 92.41 -47.24
N ASN A 227 48.17 92.17 -46.78
CA ASN A 227 49.32 91.87 -47.64
C ASN A 227 49.47 90.40 -48.11
N PHE A 228 48.51 89.50 -47.84
CA PHE A 228 48.66 88.06 -48.09
C PHE A 228 47.75 87.53 -49.21
N THR A 229 48.35 87.06 -50.31
CA THR A 229 47.64 86.46 -51.47
C THR A 229 47.89 84.95 -51.55
N LEU A 230 46.86 84.16 -51.26
CA LEU A 230 46.94 82.69 -51.22
C LEU A 230 46.68 82.06 -52.60
N LYS A 231 47.66 81.32 -53.13
CA LYS A 231 47.39 80.33 -54.19
C LYS A 231 46.66 79.13 -53.57
N LYS A 232 45.43 78.87 -54.03
CA LYS A 232 44.72 77.61 -53.72
C LYS A 232 45.33 76.47 -54.53
N LEU A 233 45.73 75.41 -53.83
CA LEU A 233 45.99 74.08 -54.38
C LEU A 233 45.08 73.11 -53.63
N GLU A 234 44.41 72.21 -54.34
CA GLU A 234 43.59 71.19 -53.72
C GLU A 234 44.48 70.04 -53.25
N LYS A 235 44.32 69.66 -51.98
CA LYS A 235 44.99 68.52 -51.37
C LYS A 235 43.95 67.77 -50.56
N ASN A 236 43.73 66.50 -50.91
CA ASN A 236 42.90 65.62 -50.08
C ASN A 236 43.61 65.41 -48.74
N VAL A 237 42.98 65.89 -47.66
CA VAL A 237 43.44 65.75 -46.28
C VAL A 237 42.26 65.25 -45.46
N GLY A 238 42.35 64.00 -45.00
CA GLY A 238 41.42 63.49 -44.00
C GLY A 238 41.64 64.22 -42.67
N MET A 239 40.60 64.87 -42.15
CA MET A 239 40.64 65.54 -40.85
C MET A 239 39.75 64.78 -39.86
N GLN A 240 40.37 63.96 -39.01
CA GLN A 240 39.68 63.24 -37.95
C GLN A 240 39.56 64.14 -36.71
N ALA A 241 38.35 64.64 -36.44
CA ALA A 241 38.07 65.54 -35.31
C ALA A 241 37.88 64.81 -33.96
N ILE A 242 37.93 63.48 -33.95
CA ILE A 242 37.87 62.65 -32.74
C ILE A 242 39.23 62.77 -32.02
N PRO A 243 39.29 63.10 -30.71
CA PRO A 243 40.54 63.05 -29.97
C PRO A 243 41.08 61.62 -30.02
N GLN A 244 42.39 61.43 -30.27
CA GLN A 244 42.94 60.09 -30.49
C GLN A 244 42.67 59.15 -29.29
N VAL A 245 41.68 58.28 -29.46
CA VAL A 245 41.38 57.19 -28.56
C VAL A 245 42.56 56.22 -28.65
N LYS A 246 43.22 55.99 -27.52
CA LYS A 246 44.28 55.00 -27.41
C LYS A 246 43.80 53.90 -26.49
N ASP A 247 43.32 52.80 -27.08
CA ASP A 247 43.04 51.59 -26.33
C ASP A 247 44.33 51.14 -25.64
N THR A 248 44.27 51.07 -24.31
CA THR A 248 45.44 50.88 -23.44
C THR A 248 45.14 49.77 -22.45
N SER A 249 45.30 48.52 -22.90
CA SER A 249 45.14 47.32 -22.09
C SER A 249 46.32 47.14 -21.12
N THR A 250 46.15 47.58 -19.87
CA THR A 250 47.13 47.31 -18.80
C THR A 250 46.83 45.98 -18.13
N GLN A 251 47.52 44.92 -18.54
CA GLN A 251 47.48 43.62 -17.86
C GLN A 251 48.54 43.58 -16.75
N THR A 252 48.12 43.75 -15.49
CA THR A 252 49.00 43.51 -14.34
C THR A 252 49.35 42.03 -14.25
N LYS A 253 50.64 41.70 -14.26
CA LYS A 253 51.11 40.33 -14.05
C LYS A 253 50.84 39.94 -12.59
N TRP A 254 49.90 39.03 -12.36
CA TRP A 254 49.48 38.62 -11.02
C TRP A 254 50.62 37.85 -10.34
N THR A 255 51.33 38.53 -9.43
CA THR A 255 52.26 37.87 -8.51
C THR A 255 51.48 37.33 -7.32
N TYR A 256 51.49 36.02 -7.10
CA TYR A 256 50.87 35.41 -5.94
C TYR A 256 51.70 35.70 -4.68
N PRO A 257 51.21 36.47 -3.69
CA PRO A 257 51.86 36.54 -2.39
C PRO A 257 51.58 35.25 -1.64
N GLN A 258 52.56 34.35 -1.53
CA GLN A 258 52.43 33.22 -0.62
C GLN A 258 52.49 33.71 0.83
N ASN A 259 51.37 33.52 1.54
CA ASN A 259 51.27 33.80 2.97
C ASN A 259 52.06 32.74 3.75
N ALA A 260 53.34 33.00 4.01
CA ALA A 260 54.17 32.13 4.83
C ALA A 260 53.87 32.34 6.33
N SER A 261 53.21 31.37 6.95
CA SER A 261 53.03 31.27 8.41
C SER A 261 53.86 30.13 8.98
N THR A 262 54.52 30.36 10.11
CA THR A 262 55.28 29.32 10.84
C THR A 262 54.47 28.84 12.05
N GLN A 263 53.95 27.62 11.98
CA GLN A 263 53.39 26.92 13.13
C GLN A 263 54.50 26.14 13.85
N TYR A 264 54.63 26.33 15.16
CA TYR A 264 55.57 25.59 15.98
C TYR A 264 54.94 24.29 16.47
N PHE A 265 55.61 23.17 16.26
CA PHE A 265 55.29 21.89 16.89
C PHE A 265 56.26 21.63 18.04
N SER A 266 55.83 20.85 19.04
CA SER A 266 56.72 20.36 20.09
C SER A 266 57.82 19.50 19.47
N ARG A 267 59.09 19.74 19.84
CA ARG A 267 60.20 18.87 19.42
C ARG A 267 59.94 17.45 19.93
N GLU A 268 59.83 16.49 19.02
CA GLU A 268 59.89 15.08 19.35
C GLU A 268 61.33 14.66 19.67
N PHE A 269 61.47 13.78 20.65
CA PHE A 269 62.76 13.16 20.99
C PHE A 269 63.11 12.07 19.97
N SER A 270 64.40 11.97 19.61
CA SER A 270 64.90 10.80 18.87
C SER A 270 64.76 9.53 19.71
N GLU A 271 64.85 8.35 19.09
CA GLU A 271 64.76 7.08 19.82
C GLU A 271 65.90 6.93 20.85
N GLU A 272 67.12 7.37 20.49
CA GLU A 272 68.26 7.47 21.40
C GLU A 272 67.98 8.37 22.63
N GLU A 273 67.32 9.52 22.42
CA GLU A 273 66.91 10.42 23.52
C GLU A 273 65.79 9.81 24.38
N LYS A 274 64.85 9.07 23.76
CA LYS A 274 63.79 8.35 24.49
C LYS A 274 64.38 7.25 25.38
N GLU A 275 65.34 6.46 24.89
CA GLU A 275 66.03 5.44 25.71
C GLU A 275 66.83 6.07 26.85
N MET A 276 67.57 7.16 26.59
CA MET A 276 68.32 7.91 27.60
C MET A 276 67.42 8.45 28.72
N VAL A 277 66.23 8.96 28.38
CA VAL A 277 65.24 9.42 29.38
C VAL A 277 64.59 8.23 30.10
N GLY A 278 64.28 7.15 29.39
CA GLY A 278 63.71 5.91 29.95
C GLY A 278 64.62 5.25 31.00
N GLN A 279 65.94 5.27 30.78
CA GLN A 279 66.95 4.80 31.72
C GLN A 279 67.22 5.78 32.88
N SER A 280 66.67 7.00 32.84
CA SER A 280 66.92 7.99 33.89
C SER A 280 66.14 7.67 35.17
N LYS A 281 66.86 7.53 36.29
CA LYS A 281 66.25 7.15 37.57
C LYS A 281 65.14 8.11 38.03
N SER A 282 65.28 9.40 37.75
CA SER A 282 64.25 10.42 38.01
C SER A 282 62.94 10.17 37.26
N PHE A 283 63.00 9.58 36.07
CA PHE A 283 61.82 9.18 35.31
C PHE A 283 61.21 7.89 35.87
N SER A 284 62.02 6.91 36.26
CA SER A 284 61.55 5.70 36.96
C SER A 284 60.86 6.03 38.29
N ASP A 285 61.45 6.89 39.11
CA ASP A 285 60.89 7.34 40.39
C ASP A 285 59.59 8.15 40.20
N PHE A 286 59.45 8.88 39.08
CA PHE A 286 58.19 9.53 38.67
C PHE A 286 57.13 8.53 38.22
N LEU A 287 57.48 7.58 37.36
CA LEU A 287 56.57 6.52 36.88
C LEU A 287 56.02 5.68 38.05
N ASN A 288 56.86 5.30 39.01
CA ASN A 288 56.43 4.56 40.21
C ASN A 288 55.46 5.36 41.10
N LYS A 289 55.51 6.70 41.08
CA LYS A 289 54.56 7.56 41.80
C LYS A 289 53.24 7.73 41.02
N VAL A 290 53.33 7.79 39.70
CA VAL A 290 52.16 7.91 38.82
C VAL A 290 51.41 6.58 38.72
N SER A 291 52.10 5.43 38.71
CA SER A 291 51.44 4.11 38.62
C SER A 291 50.47 3.88 39.77
N THR A 292 50.85 4.14 41.02
CA THR A 292 49.93 4.08 42.17
C THR A 292 48.74 5.03 42.04
N SER A 293 48.92 6.18 41.38
CA SER A 293 47.82 7.13 41.13
C SER A 293 46.87 6.64 40.04
N VAL A 294 47.40 5.95 39.02
CA VAL A 294 46.62 5.32 37.93
C VAL A 294 45.93 4.04 38.41
N GLU A 295 46.59 3.22 39.23
CA GLU A 295 46.02 2.03 39.88
C GLU A 295 44.77 2.37 40.69
N ILE A 296 44.81 3.46 41.48
CA ILE A 296 43.64 3.95 42.23
C ILE A 296 42.50 4.37 41.29
N ALA A 297 42.81 5.06 40.18
CA ALA A 297 41.81 5.48 39.21
C ALA A 297 41.19 4.29 38.44
N LEU A 298 41.99 3.29 38.11
CA LEU A 298 41.52 2.05 37.48
C LEU A 298 40.63 1.24 38.44
N GLN A 299 41.04 1.08 39.70
CA GLN A 299 40.21 0.45 40.73
C GLN A 299 38.88 1.20 40.93
N GLN A 300 38.89 2.54 40.93
CA GLN A 300 37.66 3.32 41.04
C GLN A 300 36.69 3.07 39.87
N ASN A 301 37.20 2.93 38.65
CA ASN A 301 36.40 2.61 37.46
C ASN A 301 35.91 1.15 37.45
N GLU A 302 36.69 0.20 37.98
CA GLU A 302 36.32 -1.22 38.08
C GLU A 302 35.28 -1.48 39.18
N ILE A 303 35.37 -0.76 40.31
CA ILE A 303 34.42 -0.90 41.45
C ILE A 303 33.00 -0.47 41.06
N MET A 304 32.85 0.57 40.25
CA MET A 304 31.53 1.03 39.78
C MET A 304 31.66 1.87 38.51
N ASN A 305 31.01 1.43 37.43
CA ASN A 305 30.92 2.22 36.20
C ASN A 305 29.92 3.36 36.38
N LEU A 306 30.43 4.60 36.51
CA LEU A 306 29.62 5.82 36.64
C LEU A 306 28.90 6.24 35.35
N PHE A 307 29.14 5.55 34.23
CA PHE A 307 28.62 5.89 32.90
C PHE A 307 27.64 4.84 32.32
N THR A 308 27.40 3.73 33.03
CA THR A 308 26.25 2.87 32.73
C THR A 308 24.98 3.54 33.22
N ASP A 309 24.09 3.87 32.28
CA ASP A 309 22.74 4.31 32.58
C ASP A 309 21.86 3.06 32.81
N ASP A 310 21.69 2.69 34.09
CA ASP A 310 20.93 1.50 34.48
C ASP A 310 19.50 1.50 33.89
N TRP A 311 18.89 2.69 33.72
CA TRP A 311 17.56 2.85 33.12
C TRP A 311 17.56 2.48 31.64
N LYS A 312 18.66 2.72 30.93
CA LYS A 312 18.83 2.36 29.52
C LYS A 312 19.08 0.87 29.31
N SER A 313 19.63 0.17 30.31
CA SER A 313 19.71 -1.30 30.33
C SER A 313 18.45 -1.99 30.88
N LEU A 314 17.67 -1.31 31.73
CA LEU A 314 16.34 -1.77 32.16
C LEU A 314 15.25 -1.52 31.11
N ALA A 315 15.54 -0.72 30.08
CA ALA A 315 14.68 -0.50 28.93
C ALA A 315 14.71 -1.67 27.92
N GLU A 316 14.47 -2.89 28.39
CA GLU A 316 14.07 -4.03 27.54
C GLU A 316 12.65 -3.80 26.99
N GLU A 317 12.56 -2.96 25.95
CA GLU A 317 11.42 -2.75 25.01
C GLU A 317 9.97 -2.67 25.55
N GLU A 318 9.70 -2.49 26.85
CA GLU A 318 8.36 -2.13 27.39
C GLU A 318 7.94 -0.66 27.09
N GLY A 319 8.46 -0.08 26.01
CA GLY A 319 7.92 1.12 25.38
C GLY A 319 6.75 0.73 24.46
N THR A 320 5.50 0.79 24.92
CA THR A 320 4.89 2.08 25.27
C THR A 320 3.92 1.97 26.46
N PHE A 321 4.40 1.56 27.62
CA PHE A 321 3.64 1.66 28.88
C PHE A 321 3.79 3.05 29.54
N GLY A 322 3.46 4.11 28.79
CA GLY A 322 3.86 5.50 29.10
C GLY A 322 2.77 6.57 29.10
N ASP A 323 1.57 6.26 28.63
CA ASP A 323 0.35 7.03 28.89
C ASP A 323 -0.76 6.03 29.24
N LYS A 324 -1.92 6.50 29.71
CA LYS A 324 -3.08 5.61 29.82
C LYS A 324 -3.43 5.15 28.41
N THR A 325 -3.19 3.87 28.11
CA THR A 325 -3.66 3.28 26.86
C THR A 325 -5.18 3.32 26.86
N ASP A 326 -5.74 4.36 26.23
CA ASP A 326 -7.18 4.55 26.10
C ASP A 326 -7.73 3.35 25.33
N THR A 327 -8.26 2.37 26.06
CA THR A 327 -8.90 1.19 25.45
C THR A 327 -10.19 1.57 24.74
N HIS A 328 -10.76 2.74 25.06
CA HIS A 328 -12.01 3.24 24.53
C HIS A 328 -11.86 3.89 23.15
N LEU A 329 -12.87 3.67 22.31
CA LEU A 329 -13.04 4.35 21.03
C LEU A 329 -13.30 5.84 21.31
N LYS A 330 -12.51 6.74 20.70
CA LYS A 330 -12.65 8.21 20.92
C LYS A 330 -13.50 8.81 19.82
N GLU A 331 -14.53 9.59 20.13
CA GLU A 331 -15.23 10.34 19.08
C GLU A 331 -14.29 11.41 18.49
N PHE A 332 -14.05 11.31 17.18
CA PHE A 332 -13.23 12.24 16.42
C PHE A 332 -14.10 13.35 15.83
N GLN A 333 -15.23 12.99 15.22
CA GLN A 333 -16.15 13.90 14.55
C GLN A 333 -17.50 13.21 14.33
N SER A 334 -18.59 13.99 14.32
CA SER A 334 -19.91 13.51 13.89
C SER A 334 -20.53 14.45 12.86
N PHE A 335 -21.31 13.88 11.94
CA PHE A 335 -21.96 14.56 10.82
C PHE A 335 -23.49 14.40 10.91
N THR A 336 -24.23 15.48 10.61
CA THR A 336 -25.70 15.49 10.58
C THR A 336 -26.22 16.38 9.45
N ASP A 337 -27.25 15.93 8.74
CA ASP A 337 -27.96 16.75 7.74
C ASP A 337 -28.93 17.72 8.44
N LEU A 338 -28.45 18.93 8.73
CA LEU A 338 -29.23 20.01 9.34
C LEU A 338 -30.24 20.67 8.39
N HIS A 339 -30.20 20.39 7.08
CA HIS A 339 -31.07 21.00 6.08
C HIS A 339 -32.33 20.17 5.79
N SER A 340 -32.36 18.91 6.21
CA SER A 340 -33.57 18.07 6.11
C SER A 340 -34.66 18.53 7.08
N GLN A 341 -35.83 18.89 6.54
CA GLN A 341 -37.05 19.09 7.34
C GLN A 341 -37.73 17.76 7.72
N THR A 342 -37.39 16.65 7.06
CA THR A 342 -37.90 15.31 7.39
C THR A 342 -36.90 14.53 8.23
N GLU A 343 -37.43 13.75 9.17
CA GLU A 343 -36.62 12.80 9.94
C GLU A 343 -36.05 11.73 9.00
N LYS A 344 -34.73 11.56 9.05
CA LYS A 344 -33.95 10.71 8.14
C LYS A 344 -33.21 9.63 8.93
N THR A 345 -33.01 8.48 8.33
CA THR A 345 -32.15 7.41 8.87
C THR A 345 -31.02 7.11 7.89
N ILE A 346 -29.85 6.75 8.41
CA ILE A 346 -28.76 6.25 7.56
C ILE A 346 -28.97 4.75 7.34
N THR A 347 -28.94 4.31 6.09
CA THR A 347 -29.12 2.90 5.71
C THR A 347 -27.81 2.17 5.45
N CYS A 348 -26.83 2.86 4.86
CA CYS A 348 -25.53 2.32 4.52
C CYS A 348 -24.46 3.41 4.53
N VAL A 349 -23.22 3.02 4.82
CA VAL A 349 -22.06 3.92 4.85
C VAL A 349 -20.90 3.25 4.10
N SER A 350 -20.23 4.01 3.25
CA SER A 350 -18.96 3.58 2.64
C SER A 350 -17.97 4.72 2.61
N TRP A 351 -16.77 4.47 3.12
CA TRP A 351 -15.60 5.29 2.87
C TRP A 351 -15.27 5.29 1.38
N HIS A 352 -14.73 6.39 0.89
CA HIS A 352 -14.24 6.48 -0.49
C HIS A 352 -12.88 5.78 -0.60
N PRO A 353 -12.67 4.85 -1.56
CA PRO A 353 -11.49 3.97 -1.57
C PRO A 353 -10.15 4.70 -1.80
N ALA A 354 -10.10 5.72 -2.67
CA ALA A 354 -8.86 6.47 -2.93
C ALA A 354 -8.69 7.74 -2.06
N ILE A 355 -9.72 8.59 -1.96
CA ILE A 355 -9.66 9.88 -1.27
C ILE A 355 -9.84 9.70 0.24
N TYR A 356 -8.73 9.60 0.97
CA TYR A 356 -8.71 9.67 2.44
C TYR A 356 -9.42 10.92 2.97
N GLY A 357 -10.24 10.74 4.02
CA GLY A 357 -10.99 11.82 4.68
C GLY A 357 -12.34 12.15 4.02
N LEU A 358 -12.85 11.28 3.15
CA LEU A 358 -14.14 11.40 2.47
C LEU A 358 -15.00 10.14 2.72
N ILE A 359 -16.27 10.33 3.08
CA ILE A 359 -17.21 9.26 3.40
C ILE A 359 -18.58 9.53 2.76
N ALA A 360 -19.12 8.51 2.09
CA ALA A 360 -20.46 8.55 1.51
C ALA A 360 -21.46 7.85 2.44
N VAL A 361 -22.68 8.39 2.47
CA VAL A 361 -23.76 7.99 3.38
C VAL A 361 -25.06 7.95 2.59
N SER A 362 -25.73 6.79 2.50
CA SER A 362 -27.08 6.72 1.93
C SER A 362 -28.12 6.98 3.00
N VAL A 363 -29.10 7.83 2.68
CA VAL A 363 -30.06 8.35 3.65
C VAL A 363 -31.48 8.11 3.16
N ALA A 364 -32.31 7.51 4.02
CA ALA A 364 -33.70 7.17 3.75
C ALA A 364 -34.66 7.89 4.70
N VAL A 365 -35.94 8.03 4.34
CA VAL A 365 -36.94 8.71 5.19
C VAL A 365 -37.38 7.82 6.36
N ARG A 366 -37.40 8.37 7.58
CA ARG A 366 -37.84 7.65 8.78
C ARG A 366 -39.36 7.55 8.85
N LEU A 367 -39.92 6.43 8.40
CA LEU A 367 -41.36 6.15 8.39
C LEU A 367 -41.64 4.71 8.78
N SER A 368 -42.71 4.48 9.54
CA SER A 368 -43.24 3.13 9.79
C SER A 368 -43.82 2.52 8.51
N LEU A 369 -44.11 1.21 8.52
CA LEU A 369 -44.75 0.56 7.38
C LEU A 369 -46.14 1.16 7.08
N GLU A 370 -46.92 1.49 8.10
CA GLU A 370 -48.24 2.11 7.96
C GLU A 370 -48.14 3.53 7.37
N ASP A 371 -47.17 4.32 7.84
CA ASP A 371 -46.88 5.64 7.30
C ASP A 371 -46.39 5.56 5.84
N ARG A 372 -45.51 4.61 5.49
CA ARG A 372 -45.04 4.42 4.11
C ARG A 372 -46.19 4.07 3.16
N VAL A 373 -47.15 3.25 3.60
CA VAL A 373 -48.37 2.98 2.83
C VAL A 373 -49.22 4.26 2.69
N HIS A 374 -49.43 5.02 3.77
CA HIS A 374 -50.25 6.23 3.76
C HIS A 374 -49.64 7.39 2.94
N PHE A 375 -48.31 7.54 2.98
CA PHE A 375 -47.58 8.59 2.27
C PHE A 375 -47.02 8.15 0.91
N SER A 376 -47.26 6.92 0.46
CA SER A 376 -46.81 6.37 -0.83
C SER A 376 -46.99 7.33 -2.03
N GLY A 377 -48.16 7.96 -2.15
CA GLY A 377 -48.45 8.94 -3.21
C GLY A 377 -47.82 10.33 -3.03
N LYS A 378 -47.14 10.61 -1.91
CA LYS A 378 -46.40 11.86 -1.63
C LYS A 378 -44.88 11.65 -1.58
N LEU A 379 -44.41 10.45 -1.24
CA LEU A 379 -42.99 10.10 -1.16
C LEU A 379 -42.26 10.31 -2.51
N LEU A 380 -42.96 10.04 -3.62
CA LEU A 380 -42.50 10.32 -5.00
C LEU A 380 -42.16 11.80 -5.30
N LEU A 381 -42.38 12.73 -4.37
CA LEU A 381 -42.06 14.16 -4.49
C LEU A 381 -40.81 14.58 -3.71
N GLN A 382 -40.17 13.68 -2.95
CA GLN A 382 -38.92 13.96 -2.24
C GLN A 382 -37.77 13.13 -2.85
N PRO A 383 -36.71 13.75 -3.40
CA PRO A 383 -35.57 13.01 -3.90
C PRO A 383 -34.84 12.33 -2.74
N SER A 384 -34.53 11.05 -2.91
CA SER A 384 -33.69 10.29 -1.98
C SER A 384 -32.21 10.52 -2.31
N LEU A 385 -31.33 10.53 -1.31
CA LEU A 385 -30.00 11.16 -1.44
C LEU A 385 -28.86 10.30 -0.86
N ILE A 386 -27.73 10.24 -1.58
CA ILE A 386 -26.43 9.91 -0.99
C ILE A 386 -25.70 11.21 -0.69
N LEU A 387 -25.25 11.38 0.56
CA LEU A 387 -24.48 12.55 1.02
C LEU A 387 -22.99 12.20 1.11
N PHE A 388 -22.13 13.08 0.59
CA PHE A 388 -20.67 12.97 0.73
C PHE A 388 -20.18 13.94 1.80
N TRP A 389 -19.67 13.40 2.91
CA TRP A 389 -19.10 14.18 4.00
C TRP A 389 -17.57 14.11 3.97
N SER A 390 -16.91 15.19 4.35
CA SER A 390 -15.44 15.23 4.45
C SER A 390 -15.00 15.81 5.79
N PHE A 391 -13.88 15.32 6.30
CA PHE A 391 -13.28 15.82 7.55
C PHE A 391 -12.95 17.32 7.51
N SER A 392 -12.85 17.91 6.31
CA SER A 392 -12.59 19.34 6.09
C SER A 392 -13.81 20.26 6.23
N ASP A 393 -15.03 19.76 6.00
CA ASP A 393 -16.28 20.50 6.26
C ASP A 393 -17.32 19.55 6.87
N PRO A 394 -17.55 19.60 8.20
CA PRO A 394 -18.52 18.76 8.88
C PRO A 394 -19.95 19.34 8.91
N ILE A 395 -20.17 20.53 8.34
CA ILE A 395 -21.45 21.23 8.37
C ILE A 395 -22.20 21.05 7.04
N HIS A 396 -21.47 20.94 5.92
CA HIS A 396 -22.06 20.82 4.58
C HIS A 396 -21.58 19.54 3.86
N PRO A 397 -22.50 18.75 3.26
CA PRO A 397 -22.10 17.68 2.36
C PRO A 397 -21.51 18.27 1.07
N GLN A 398 -20.38 17.72 0.61
CA GLN A 398 -19.67 18.20 -0.57
C GLN A 398 -20.41 17.89 -1.88
N LEU A 399 -21.06 16.73 -1.95
CA LEU A 399 -21.85 16.26 -3.09
C LEU A 399 -23.13 15.56 -2.59
N MET A 400 -24.19 15.66 -3.38
CA MET A 400 -25.50 15.07 -3.10
C MET A 400 -25.97 14.29 -4.35
N LEU A 401 -26.02 12.96 -4.29
CA LEU A 401 -26.44 12.14 -5.43
C LEU A 401 -27.96 11.92 -5.40
N GLU A 402 -28.67 12.39 -6.42
CA GLU A 402 -30.13 12.26 -6.58
C GLU A 402 -30.50 10.84 -7.06
N SER A 403 -31.47 10.25 -6.38
CA SER A 403 -31.96 8.89 -6.63
C SER A 403 -33.50 8.86 -6.69
N PRO A 404 -34.09 7.93 -7.48
CA PRO A 404 -35.53 7.90 -7.70
C PRO A 404 -36.35 7.41 -6.50
N ASP A 405 -35.72 6.73 -5.53
CA ASP A 405 -36.38 6.13 -4.36
C ASP A 405 -35.35 5.78 -3.26
N ASP A 406 -35.79 5.54 -2.02
CA ASP A 406 -34.93 5.33 -0.84
C ASP A 406 -33.85 4.26 -1.12
N ILE A 407 -32.57 4.62 -0.94
CA ILE A 407 -31.43 3.70 -1.11
C ILE A 407 -31.17 2.95 0.20
N PHE A 408 -31.06 1.62 0.11
CA PHE A 408 -30.78 0.74 1.27
C PHE A 408 -29.35 0.19 1.29
N CYS A 409 -28.68 0.13 0.14
CA CYS A 409 -27.28 -0.26 0.04
C CYS A 409 -26.62 0.36 -1.19
N PHE A 410 -25.31 0.62 -1.13
CA PHE A 410 -24.52 1.07 -2.27
C PHE A 410 -23.04 0.67 -2.13
N LYS A 411 -22.31 0.67 -3.25
CA LYS A 411 -20.87 0.38 -3.33
C LYS A 411 -20.20 1.21 -4.43
N PHE A 412 -19.06 1.81 -4.11
CA PHE A 412 -18.07 2.23 -5.11
C PHE A 412 -17.56 1.02 -5.91
N CYS A 413 -17.27 1.21 -7.19
CA CYS A 413 -16.64 0.19 -8.03
C CYS A 413 -15.15 0.03 -7.63
N PRO A 414 -14.60 -1.20 -7.50
CA PRO A 414 -13.21 -1.40 -7.11
C PRO A 414 -12.20 -0.81 -8.10
N SER A 415 -12.45 -0.94 -9.41
CA SER A 415 -11.52 -0.50 -10.46
C SER A 415 -11.58 1.01 -10.75
N ASP A 416 -12.72 1.66 -10.52
CA ASP A 416 -12.91 3.11 -10.72
C ASP A 416 -13.83 3.68 -9.63
N PRO A 417 -13.25 4.38 -8.63
CA PRO A 417 -14.01 4.98 -7.54
C PRO A 417 -15.08 5.99 -7.98
N ASN A 418 -15.02 6.49 -9.22
CA ASN A 418 -16.00 7.44 -9.73
C ASN A 418 -17.33 6.80 -10.12
N ILE A 419 -17.41 5.47 -10.17
CA ILE A 419 -18.62 4.73 -10.49
C ILE A 419 -19.21 4.12 -9.23
N ILE A 420 -20.49 4.39 -8.99
CA ILE A 420 -21.21 3.97 -7.78
C ILE A 420 -22.46 3.22 -8.21
N ALA A 421 -22.67 2.03 -7.65
CA ALA A 421 -23.92 1.26 -7.79
C ALA A 421 -24.70 1.28 -6.48
N GLY A 422 -26.01 1.50 -6.55
CA GLY A 422 -26.91 1.55 -5.39
C GLY A 422 -28.22 0.81 -5.63
N GLY A 423 -28.83 0.33 -4.55
CA GLY A 423 -30.05 -0.46 -4.55
C GLY A 423 -31.19 0.24 -3.82
N CYS A 424 -32.31 0.44 -4.50
CA CYS A 424 -33.49 1.12 -3.99
C CYS A 424 -34.49 0.17 -3.31
N ILE A 425 -35.36 0.72 -2.47
CA ILE A 425 -36.45 0.02 -1.79
C ILE A 425 -37.45 -0.64 -2.76
N ASN A 426 -37.63 -0.09 -3.97
CA ASN A 426 -38.51 -0.61 -5.00
C ASN A 426 -37.94 -1.80 -5.82
N GLY A 427 -36.68 -2.21 -5.57
CA GLY A 427 -36.03 -3.30 -6.30
C GLY A 427 -35.26 -2.89 -7.57
N GLN A 428 -35.15 -1.59 -7.84
CA GLN A 428 -34.27 -1.06 -8.89
C GLN A 428 -32.82 -0.89 -8.41
N ILE A 429 -31.88 -1.06 -9.35
CA ILE A 429 -30.48 -0.67 -9.22
C ILE A 429 -30.27 0.65 -9.96
N VAL A 430 -29.45 1.52 -9.37
CA VAL A 430 -29.09 2.84 -9.90
C VAL A 430 -27.57 2.94 -10.03
N LEU A 431 -27.10 3.53 -11.12
CA LEU A 431 -25.69 3.89 -11.34
C LEU A 431 -25.50 5.40 -11.31
N TRP A 432 -24.45 5.87 -10.64
CA TRP A 432 -23.93 7.24 -10.75
C TRP A 432 -22.50 7.23 -11.26
N ASP A 433 -22.14 8.31 -11.96
CA ASP A 433 -20.80 8.61 -12.45
C ASP A 433 -20.43 10.01 -11.93
N ILE A 434 -19.40 10.10 -11.09
CA ILE A 434 -18.91 11.35 -10.51
C ILE A 434 -17.63 11.89 -11.18
N THR A 435 -17.20 11.30 -12.32
CA THR A 435 -15.93 11.70 -12.99
C THR A 435 -15.87 13.19 -13.30
N ALA A 436 -16.97 13.80 -13.73
CA ALA A 436 -17.07 15.25 -14.01
C ALA A 436 -16.91 16.16 -12.77
N HIS A 437 -16.85 15.58 -11.57
CA HIS A 437 -16.71 16.31 -10.31
C HIS A 437 -15.45 15.92 -9.52
N ALA A 438 -14.75 14.84 -9.91
CA ALA A 438 -13.58 14.29 -9.22
C ALA A 438 -12.52 15.36 -8.90
N ASP A 439 -12.12 16.14 -9.90
CA ASP A 439 -11.13 17.23 -9.77
C ASP A 439 -11.47 18.19 -8.61
N ARG A 440 -12.76 18.46 -8.36
CA ARG A 440 -13.19 19.39 -7.31
C ARG A 440 -13.08 18.76 -5.92
N ILE A 441 -13.31 17.44 -5.81
CA ILE A 441 -13.16 16.68 -4.57
C ILE A 441 -11.68 16.67 -4.15
N GLU A 442 -10.77 16.52 -5.11
CA GLU A 442 -9.32 16.52 -4.84
C GLU A 442 -8.77 17.91 -4.53
N ASN A 443 -9.10 18.93 -5.35
CA ASN A 443 -8.50 20.27 -5.23
C ASN A 443 -8.83 21.01 -3.91
N ILE A 444 -9.93 20.65 -3.21
CA ILE A 444 -10.27 21.24 -1.90
C ILE A 444 -9.16 21.01 -0.86
N LYS A 445 -8.31 19.98 -1.02
CA LYS A 445 -7.17 19.73 -0.12
C LYS A 445 -6.06 20.78 -0.19
N ALA A 446 -5.98 21.59 -1.26
CA ALA A 446 -4.90 22.56 -1.46
C ALA A 446 -5.07 23.87 -0.67
N ASP A 447 -6.31 24.31 -0.44
CA ASP A 447 -6.62 25.66 0.09
C ASP A 447 -6.35 25.79 1.62
N GLY A 448 -6.04 24.68 2.29
CA GLY A 448 -5.78 24.62 3.74
C GLY A 448 -4.44 25.19 4.21
N SER A 449 -3.50 25.52 3.32
CA SER A 449 -2.14 25.97 3.69
C SER A 449 -1.98 27.50 3.87
N GLY A 450 -3.10 28.25 3.90
CA GLY A 450 -3.13 29.71 4.00
C GLY A 450 -3.18 30.26 5.43
N SER A 451 -2.04 30.49 6.07
CA SER A 451 -1.97 30.96 7.47
C SER A 451 -2.68 32.31 7.73
N LYS A 452 -3.85 32.26 8.37
CA LYS A 452 -4.49 33.39 9.09
C LYS A 452 -5.04 32.89 10.42
N LYS A 453 -4.57 33.48 11.53
CA LYS A 453 -5.00 33.10 12.88
C LYS A 453 -6.49 33.38 13.08
N ALA A 454 -7.26 32.35 13.42
CA ALA A 454 -8.70 32.45 13.65
C ALA A 454 -9.00 33.22 14.95
N THR A 455 -9.13 34.55 14.88
CA THR A 455 -9.72 35.35 15.95
C THR A 455 -11.22 35.07 16.02
N LEU A 456 -11.66 34.40 17.08
CA LEU A 456 -13.07 34.14 17.38
C LEU A 456 -13.87 35.45 17.36
N LYS A 457 -14.82 35.57 16.42
CA LYS A 457 -15.88 36.58 16.44
C LYS A 457 -17.17 35.95 16.99
N PRO A 458 -17.97 36.66 17.80
CA PRO A 458 -19.21 36.12 18.34
C PRO A 458 -20.28 35.94 17.26
N ILE A 459 -21.12 34.92 17.47
CA ILE A 459 -22.10 34.32 16.53
C ILE A 459 -23.12 35.29 15.88
N PHE A 460 -23.30 36.52 16.39
CA PHE A 460 -24.47 37.35 16.11
C PHE A 460 -24.37 38.33 14.94
N LEU A 461 -23.35 38.24 14.07
CA LEU A 461 -23.23 39.12 12.91
C LEU A 461 -22.54 38.46 11.70
N LEU A 462 -23.25 37.53 11.06
CA LEU A 462 -22.96 37.07 9.70
C LEU A 462 -24.14 37.43 8.80
N GLU A 463 -23.90 38.33 7.84
CA GLU A 463 -24.74 38.44 6.65
C GLU A 463 -24.39 37.27 5.70
N PRO A 464 -25.34 36.74 4.91
CA PRO A 464 -25.10 35.55 4.10
C PRO A 464 -24.31 35.88 2.83
N ASP A 465 -22.99 35.73 2.88
CA ASP A 465 -22.08 35.86 1.72
C ASP A 465 -22.30 34.74 0.68
N SER A 466 -23.29 34.94 -0.18
CA SER A 466 -23.47 34.40 -1.55
C SER A 466 -23.13 32.92 -1.82
N ASN A 467 -24.19 32.11 -1.97
CA ASN A 467 -24.31 30.97 -2.88
C ASN A 467 -23.07 30.07 -3.09
N LYS A 468 -22.74 29.26 -2.08
CA LYS A 468 -22.32 27.86 -2.33
C LYS A 468 -23.57 26.98 -2.32
N GLU A 469 -24.27 26.91 -3.44
CA GLU A 469 -25.41 25.99 -3.59
C GLU A 469 -24.91 24.55 -3.55
N ALA A 470 -25.56 23.71 -2.73
CA ALA A 470 -25.18 22.30 -2.60
C ALA A 470 -25.44 21.56 -3.92
N MET A 471 -24.41 20.88 -4.45
CA MET A 471 -24.46 20.38 -5.82
C MET A 471 -25.11 19.00 -5.90
N TYR A 472 -26.25 18.95 -6.60
CA TYR A 472 -26.98 17.73 -6.91
C TYR A 472 -26.44 17.09 -8.19
N ILE A 473 -26.12 15.79 -8.14
CA ILE A 473 -25.71 14.98 -9.29
C ILE A 473 -26.79 13.94 -9.57
N ARG A 474 -27.25 13.83 -10.81
CA ARG A 474 -28.26 12.84 -11.21
C ARG A 474 -27.65 11.47 -11.49
N HIS A 475 -28.48 10.44 -11.37
CA HIS A 475 -28.14 9.09 -11.80
C HIS A 475 -27.93 9.03 -13.32
N CYS A 476 -27.00 8.17 -13.74
CA CYS A 476 -26.63 7.95 -15.13
C CYS A 476 -27.49 6.87 -15.80
N ALA A 477 -27.92 5.85 -15.03
CA ALA A 477 -28.84 4.81 -15.50
C ALA A 477 -29.59 4.13 -14.34
N VAL A 478 -30.82 3.68 -14.60
CA VAL A 478 -31.66 2.91 -13.67
C VAL A 478 -32.11 1.59 -14.31
N SER A 479 -32.19 0.52 -13.51
CA SER A 479 -32.60 -0.81 -14.00
C SER A 479 -34.09 -0.93 -14.35
N SER A 480 -34.40 -1.86 -15.26
CA SER A 480 -35.76 -2.14 -15.73
C SER A 480 -36.66 -2.76 -14.66
N ILE A 481 -37.73 -2.05 -14.26
CA ILE A 481 -38.64 -2.42 -13.15
C ILE A 481 -39.25 -3.83 -13.34
N GLU A 482 -39.68 -4.17 -14.56
CA GLU A 482 -40.34 -5.46 -14.84
C GLU A 482 -39.42 -6.68 -14.67
N ASN A 483 -38.11 -6.47 -14.80
CA ASN A 483 -37.10 -7.53 -14.91
C ASN A 483 -36.15 -7.61 -13.70
N GLY A 484 -36.10 -6.58 -12.86
CA GLY A 484 -35.22 -6.48 -11.70
C GLY A 484 -35.70 -7.26 -10.48
N HIS A 485 -35.47 -6.71 -9.28
CA HIS A 485 -36.05 -7.22 -8.05
C HIS A 485 -37.45 -6.62 -7.84
N LYS A 486 -38.30 -7.32 -7.07
CA LYS A 486 -39.66 -6.87 -6.73
C LYS A 486 -39.83 -6.29 -5.33
N ASN A 487 -38.73 -6.20 -4.59
CA ASN A 487 -38.67 -5.79 -3.19
C ASN A 487 -37.30 -5.13 -2.96
N VAL A 488 -37.10 -4.54 -1.77
CA VAL A 488 -35.87 -3.83 -1.40
C VAL A 488 -34.61 -4.63 -1.73
N ILE A 489 -33.63 -3.95 -2.36
CA ILE A 489 -32.29 -4.52 -2.54
C ILE A 489 -31.53 -4.36 -1.22
N THR A 490 -31.26 -5.50 -0.58
CA THR A 490 -30.69 -5.60 0.77
C THR A 490 -29.16 -5.61 0.76
N ASP A 491 -28.54 -6.02 -0.35
CA ASP A 491 -27.08 -6.04 -0.50
C ASP A 491 -26.65 -5.92 -1.98
N ILE A 492 -25.51 -5.27 -2.21
CA ILE A 492 -24.85 -5.17 -3.52
C ILE A 492 -23.35 -5.45 -3.33
N HIS A 493 -22.80 -6.26 -4.22
CA HIS A 493 -21.36 -6.51 -4.33
C HIS A 493 -20.92 -6.41 -5.79
N TRP A 494 -19.77 -5.81 -6.03
CA TRP A 494 -19.11 -5.87 -7.33
C TRP A 494 -18.39 -7.22 -7.47
N LEU A 495 -18.24 -7.72 -8.70
CA LEU A 495 -17.29 -8.81 -8.96
C LEU A 495 -15.89 -8.23 -9.13
N ALA A 496 -14.88 -8.99 -8.71
CA ALA A 496 -13.48 -8.62 -8.84
C ALA A 496 -13.10 -8.38 -10.31
N ASP A 497 -12.15 -7.49 -10.53
CA ASP A 497 -11.58 -7.19 -11.85
C ASP A 497 -10.83 -8.36 -12.48
N THR A 498 -10.46 -9.39 -11.71
CA THR A 498 -9.75 -10.59 -12.17
C THR A 498 -10.61 -11.60 -12.93
N PHE A 499 -11.93 -11.63 -12.73
CA PHE A 499 -12.80 -12.66 -13.34
C PHE A 499 -14.18 -12.17 -13.78
N GLU A 500 -14.75 -12.83 -14.79
CA GLU A 500 -16.12 -12.60 -15.27
C GLU A 500 -16.96 -13.89 -15.31
N ILE A 501 -18.27 -13.75 -15.10
CA ILE A 501 -19.23 -14.87 -15.07
C ILE A 501 -20.11 -14.86 -16.33
N ASN A 502 -20.26 -16.02 -16.97
CA ASN A 502 -21.18 -16.24 -18.10
C ASN A 502 -22.54 -16.76 -17.59
N ARG A 503 -23.60 -16.69 -18.42
CA ARG A 503 -25.02 -17.03 -18.11
C ARG A 503 -25.31 -18.43 -17.55
N LEU A 504 -24.31 -19.30 -17.43
CA LEU A 504 -24.38 -20.64 -16.82
C LEU A 504 -23.69 -20.72 -15.44
N GLY A 505 -23.07 -19.63 -14.98
CA GLY A 505 -22.28 -19.57 -13.74
C GLY A 505 -20.82 -20.04 -13.89
N TYR A 506 -20.36 -20.35 -15.10
CA TYR A 506 -18.93 -20.59 -15.38
C TYR A 506 -18.13 -19.28 -15.29
N VAL A 507 -16.93 -19.38 -14.71
CA VAL A 507 -15.99 -18.28 -14.45
C VAL A 507 -14.89 -18.27 -15.52
N PHE A 508 -14.51 -17.08 -15.98
CA PHE A 508 -13.48 -16.84 -16.98
C PHE A 508 -12.54 -15.72 -16.52
N GLU A 509 -11.29 -15.75 -16.98
CA GLU A 509 -10.28 -14.71 -16.76
C GLU A 509 -10.70 -13.38 -17.44
N ASN A 510 -10.81 -12.29 -16.67
CA ASN A 510 -11.28 -11.00 -17.19
C ASN A 510 -10.13 -10.21 -17.82
N ARG A 511 -10.01 -10.32 -19.15
CA ARG A 511 -9.00 -9.61 -19.96
C ARG A 511 -9.11 -8.09 -19.99
N SER A 512 -10.18 -7.51 -19.43
CA SER A 512 -10.36 -6.06 -19.39
C SER A 512 -9.77 -5.41 -18.14
N GLU A 513 -9.38 -6.18 -17.11
CA GLU A 513 -8.87 -5.68 -15.82
C GLU A 513 -9.80 -4.62 -15.16
N ILE A 514 -11.11 -4.72 -15.42
CA ILE A 514 -12.15 -3.77 -15.01
C ILE A 514 -13.37 -4.54 -14.48
N SER A 515 -13.85 -4.19 -13.28
CA SER A 515 -15.10 -4.69 -12.70
C SER A 515 -16.33 -4.27 -13.55
N CYS A 516 -16.75 -5.17 -14.44
CA CYS A 516 -17.88 -4.96 -15.37
C CYS A 516 -19.22 -5.55 -14.90
N GLN A 517 -19.21 -6.34 -13.82
CA GLN A 517 -20.33 -7.14 -13.35
C GLN A 517 -20.56 -6.94 -11.84
N LEU A 518 -21.82 -7.09 -11.41
CA LEU A 518 -22.24 -6.94 -10.02
C LEU A 518 -23.35 -7.93 -9.65
N VAL A 519 -23.48 -8.19 -8.36
CA VAL A 519 -24.41 -9.15 -7.75
C VAL A 519 -25.30 -8.42 -6.74
N THR A 520 -26.61 -8.65 -6.83
CA THR A 520 -27.60 -8.01 -5.97
C THR A 520 -28.47 -9.03 -5.23
N CYS A 521 -28.77 -8.70 -3.99
CA CYS A 521 -29.53 -9.49 -3.03
C CYS A 521 -30.83 -8.75 -2.67
N SER A 522 -31.94 -9.46 -2.51
CA SER A 522 -33.23 -8.83 -2.18
C SER A 522 -34.15 -9.78 -1.43
N ALA A 523 -35.01 -9.20 -0.58
CA ALA A 523 -36.15 -9.88 0.04
C ALA A 523 -37.28 -10.25 -0.97
N ASP A 524 -37.01 -10.29 -2.29
CA ASP A 524 -37.87 -10.95 -3.31
C ASP A 524 -37.54 -12.44 -3.51
N CYS A 525 -36.79 -13.02 -2.57
CA CYS A 525 -36.27 -14.39 -2.57
C CYS A 525 -35.30 -14.71 -3.73
N THR A 526 -34.69 -13.69 -4.36
CA THR A 526 -33.79 -13.89 -5.49
C THR A 526 -32.44 -13.20 -5.34
N ILE A 527 -31.44 -13.74 -6.03
CA ILE A 527 -30.11 -13.16 -6.19
C ILE A 527 -29.88 -12.98 -7.70
N CYS A 528 -29.52 -11.77 -8.11
CA CYS A 528 -29.40 -11.40 -9.52
C CYS A 528 -27.95 -10.99 -9.86
N PHE A 529 -27.45 -11.44 -11.02
CA PHE A 529 -26.18 -10.99 -11.57
C PHE A 529 -26.44 -10.08 -12.77
N TRP A 530 -25.71 -8.98 -12.83
CA TRP A 530 -25.88 -7.90 -13.80
C TRP A 530 -24.56 -7.58 -14.47
N ASP A 531 -24.63 -7.15 -15.73
CA ASP A 531 -23.47 -6.80 -16.55
C ASP A 531 -23.71 -5.40 -17.11
N ILE A 532 -22.73 -4.52 -16.98
CA ILE A 532 -22.82 -3.11 -17.41
C ILE A 532 -22.60 -2.98 -18.93
N ARG A 533 -22.01 -4.01 -19.55
CA ARG A 533 -21.59 -3.97 -20.96
C ARG A 533 -22.78 -4.18 -21.90
N PRO A 534 -22.83 -3.46 -23.04
CA PRO A 534 -23.93 -3.55 -24.01
C PRO A 534 -24.09 -4.99 -24.56
N GLN A 535 -25.26 -5.59 -24.35
CA GLN A 535 -25.55 -6.96 -24.77
C GLN A 535 -25.72 -7.03 -26.31
N LYS A 536 -24.77 -7.66 -27.01
CA LYS A 536 -24.88 -7.93 -28.45
C LYS A 536 -26.08 -8.85 -28.74
N THR A 537 -27.08 -8.34 -29.48
CA THR A 537 -28.31 -9.05 -29.83
C THR A 537 -28.08 -10.10 -30.94
N LEU A 538 -28.08 -11.37 -30.56
CA LEU A 538 -27.82 -12.51 -31.45
C LEU A 538 -29.02 -12.92 -32.34
N THR A 539 -29.69 -11.95 -32.97
CA THR A 539 -30.66 -12.21 -34.06
C THR A 539 -30.89 -10.99 -34.97
N PRO A 540 -30.36 -10.97 -36.20
CA PRO A 540 -30.80 -10.05 -37.24
C PRO A 540 -32.06 -10.59 -37.92
N LEU A 541 -33.23 -10.45 -37.28
CA LEU A 541 -34.51 -10.58 -37.99
C LEU A 541 -34.87 -9.25 -38.66
N LEU A 542 -35.30 -9.34 -39.92
CA LEU A 542 -35.74 -8.20 -40.72
C LEU A 542 -37.11 -7.70 -40.25
N THR A 543 -37.12 -6.66 -39.42
CA THR A 543 -38.27 -5.79 -39.20
C THR A 543 -37.87 -4.32 -39.38
N GLU A 544 -38.86 -3.49 -39.68
CA GLU A 544 -38.66 -2.20 -40.35
C GLU A 544 -37.99 -1.14 -39.48
N LYS A 545 -37.28 -0.21 -40.15
CA LYS A 545 -36.69 0.97 -39.51
C LYS A 545 -37.77 1.90 -38.94
N LYS A 546 -38.20 1.66 -37.70
CA LYS A 546 -38.63 2.77 -36.85
C LYS A 546 -37.47 3.76 -36.72
N LYS A 547 -37.80 5.05 -36.72
CA LYS A 547 -36.80 6.08 -36.42
C LYS A 547 -36.37 5.91 -34.97
N GLU A 548 -35.07 5.95 -34.73
CA GLU A 548 -34.55 6.21 -33.39
C GLU A 548 -34.90 7.67 -33.07
N GLU A 549 -35.76 7.87 -32.08
CA GLU A 549 -36.01 9.20 -31.53
C GLU A 549 -34.82 9.54 -30.64
N SER A 550 -34.05 10.56 -31.03
CA SER A 550 -32.88 11.02 -30.30
C SER A 550 -33.33 11.62 -28.96
N ILE A 551 -33.18 10.86 -27.89
CA ILE A 551 -33.47 11.33 -26.53
C ILE A 551 -32.51 12.47 -26.21
N GLU A 552 -33.04 13.67 -26.00
CA GLU A 552 -32.27 14.83 -25.54
C GLU A 552 -31.88 14.62 -24.08
N VAL A 553 -30.67 14.13 -23.85
CA VAL A 553 -30.10 13.96 -22.50
C VAL A 553 -29.92 15.35 -21.85
N PRO A 554 -30.45 15.59 -20.63
CA PRO A 554 -30.21 16.84 -19.92
C PRO A 554 -28.72 17.07 -19.68
N PHE A 555 -28.27 18.33 -19.77
CA PHE A 555 -26.85 18.70 -19.65
C PHE A 555 -26.18 18.25 -18.33
N ASP A 556 -26.96 18.03 -17.27
CA ASP A 556 -26.50 17.63 -15.94
C ASP A 556 -26.43 16.11 -15.71
N VAL A 557 -26.66 15.28 -16.76
CA VAL A 557 -26.65 13.81 -16.67
C VAL A 557 -25.46 13.22 -17.45
N PRO A 558 -24.55 12.46 -16.81
CA PRO A 558 -23.46 11.77 -17.50
C PRO A 558 -23.99 10.78 -18.56
N SER A 559 -23.42 10.79 -19.76
CA SER A 559 -23.85 9.95 -20.88
C SER A 559 -23.23 8.54 -20.92
N THR A 560 -22.50 8.15 -19.88
CA THR A 560 -21.60 6.98 -19.85
C THR A 560 -22.30 5.62 -19.84
N PHE A 561 -23.51 5.52 -19.28
CA PHE A 561 -24.30 4.27 -19.20
C PHE A 561 -25.71 4.39 -19.77
N LEU A 562 -25.98 5.39 -20.62
CA LEU A 562 -27.32 5.67 -21.17
C LEU A 562 -27.97 4.46 -21.87
N HIS A 563 -27.19 3.53 -22.43
CA HIS A 563 -27.70 2.29 -23.04
C HIS A 563 -28.37 1.34 -22.04
N LEU A 564 -28.08 1.46 -20.75
CA LEU A 564 -28.68 0.69 -19.67
C LEU A 564 -29.99 1.29 -19.15
N ASP A 565 -30.23 2.58 -19.36
CA ASP A 565 -31.32 3.26 -18.64
C ASP A 565 -32.70 2.71 -19.02
N LEU A 566 -33.47 2.34 -17.99
CA LEU A 566 -34.73 1.57 -18.01
C LEU A 566 -34.68 0.21 -18.75
N SER A 567 -33.55 -0.13 -19.38
CA SER A 567 -33.36 -1.26 -20.29
C SER A 567 -32.57 -2.42 -19.64
N TRP A 568 -31.79 -2.12 -18.60
CA TRP A 568 -30.87 -3.05 -17.92
C TRP A 568 -31.61 -4.19 -17.23
N LYS A 569 -31.11 -5.42 -17.42
CA LYS A 569 -31.75 -6.68 -17.01
C LYS A 569 -30.70 -7.65 -16.49
N PRO A 570 -31.01 -8.47 -15.47
CA PRO A 570 -30.07 -9.45 -14.95
C PRO A 570 -29.85 -10.59 -15.94
N PHE A 571 -28.62 -11.08 -16.06
CA PHE A 571 -28.25 -12.16 -16.97
C PHE A 571 -28.28 -13.55 -16.30
N ILE A 572 -28.23 -13.59 -14.97
CA ILE A 572 -28.58 -14.73 -14.11
C ILE A 572 -29.55 -14.20 -13.05
N LYS A 573 -30.66 -14.92 -12.80
CA LYS A 573 -31.55 -14.70 -11.65
C LYS A 573 -31.75 -16.04 -10.93
N MET A 574 -31.16 -16.17 -9.75
CA MET A 574 -31.21 -17.36 -8.91
C MET A 574 -32.35 -17.25 -7.90
N LYS A 575 -32.98 -18.38 -7.58
CA LYS A 575 -33.97 -18.53 -6.51
C LYS A 575 -33.45 -19.53 -5.49
N LEU A 576 -33.66 -19.25 -4.20
CA LEU A 576 -33.29 -20.14 -3.10
C LEU A 576 -34.57 -20.81 -2.58
N SER A 577 -34.94 -21.97 -3.13
CA SER A 577 -36.16 -22.68 -2.73
C SER A 577 -35.94 -23.61 -1.52
N LYS A 578 -36.83 -23.53 -0.53
CA LYS A 578 -36.78 -24.32 0.71
C LYS A 578 -37.35 -25.70 0.44
N GLY A 579 -36.53 -26.58 -0.15
CA GLY A 579 -36.91 -27.76 -0.95
C GLY A 579 -37.83 -28.85 -0.35
N GLU A 580 -38.35 -28.67 0.85
CA GLU A 580 -39.43 -29.47 1.47
C GLU A 580 -40.80 -28.75 1.44
N THR A 581 -40.84 -27.47 1.06
CA THR A 581 -42.02 -26.58 1.12
C THR A 581 -42.10 -25.68 -0.12
N ASN A 582 -43.26 -25.05 -0.34
CA ASN A 582 -43.46 -24.06 -1.40
C ASN A 582 -43.00 -22.63 -1.03
N LEU A 583 -42.18 -22.47 0.01
CA LEU A 583 -41.56 -21.18 0.37
C LEU A 583 -40.15 -21.10 -0.24
N ASP A 584 -39.78 -19.91 -0.71
CA ASP A 584 -38.40 -19.57 -1.03
C ASP A 584 -37.79 -18.79 0.14
N HIS A 585 -36.49 -18.95 0.40
CA HIS A 585 -35.76 -18.21 1.42
C HIS A 585 -35.59 -16.73 1.00
N CYS A 586 -35.84 -15.78 1.91
CA CYS A 586 -35.56 -14.35 1.71
C CYS A 586 -34.09 -14.02 2.07
N PRO A 587 -33.19 -13.75 1.11
CA PRO A 587 -31.80 -13.41 1.41
C PRO A 587 -31.64 -11.93 1.80
N THR A 588 -30.81 -11.67 2.81
CA THR A 588 -30.55 -10.32 3.36
C THR A 588 -29.13 -9.84 3.11
N LYS A 589 -28.14 -10.74 3.11
CA LYS A 589 -26.71 -10.45 2.90
C LYS A 589 -26.00 -11.59 2.19
N ILE A 590 -24.99 -11.27 1.40
CA ILE A 590 -24.16 -12.26 0.70
C ILE A 590 -22.67 -12.02 0.95
N SER A 591 -21.85 -13.07 0.88
CA SER A 591 -20.39 -12.97 0.94
C SER A 591 -19.74 -13.89 -0.09
N LEU A 592 -19.28 -13.27 -1.18
CA LEU A 592 -18.64 -13.92 -2.32
C LEU A 592 -17.18 -14.26 -2.01
N SER A 593 -16.61 -15.21 -2.75
CA SER A 593 -15.20 -15.57 -2.75
C SER A 593 -14.39 -14.58 -3.59
N GLU A 594 -13.78 -13.58 -2.94
CA GLU A 594 -12.70 -12.77 -3.51
C GLU A 594 -11.38 -13.51 -3.31
N ASP A 595 -10.63 -13.76 -4.40
CA ASP A 595 -9.34 -14.45 -4.34
C ASP A 595 -8.22 -13.47 -3.93
N GLN A 596 -7.27 -13.92 -3.11
CA GLN A 596 -6.27 -13.07 -2.44
C GLN A 596 -5.10 -12.68 -3.35
N LEU A 597 -5.38 -12.01 -4.46
CA LEU A 597 -4.37 -11.23 -5.21
C LEU A 597 -4.20 -9.79 -4.66
N LEU A 598 -5.04 -9.37 -3.71
CA LEU A 598 -4.91 -8.11 -2.97
C LEU A 598 -3.87 -8.14 -1.83
N SER A 599 -2.73 -8.79 -2.08
CA SER A 599 -1.48 -8.61 -1.30
C SER A 599 -0.40 -7.92 -2.14
N LYS A 600 -0.82 -6.95 -2.97
CA LYS A 600 0.05 -6.03 -3.73
C LYS A 600 -0.39 -4.57 -3.69
N LEU A 601 -1.17 -4.20 -2.67
CA LEU A 601 -1.62 -2.82 -2.44
C LEU A 601 -0.58 -1.93 -1.71
N SER A 602 0.69 -2.31 -1.78
CA SER A 602 1.83 -1.62 -1.14
C SER A 602 2.98 -1.27 -2.08
N ASP A 603 2.89 -1.59 -3.38
CA ASP A 603 4.05 -1.59 -4.29
C ASP A 603 3.73 -1.09 -5.71
N LYS A 604 2.77 -0.15 -5.81
CA LYS A 604 2.42 0.59 -7.04
C LYS A 604 2.13 2.08 -6.79
N MET A 605 2.89 2.72 -5.90
CA MET A 605 3.20 4.14 -6.10
C MET A 605 4.26 4.26 -7.20
N LEU A 606 4.29 5.40 -7.92
CA LEU A 606 5.21 5.70 -9.04
C LEU A 606 4.99 4.89 -10.34
N THR A 607 3.86 5.11 -11.03
CA THR A 607 3.85 5.09 -12.52
C THR A 607 2.68 5.89 -13.13
N GLN A 608 2.51 7.17 -12.74
CA GLN A 608 1.60 8.09 -13.45
C GLN A 608 2.21 8.56 -14.78
N THR A 609 2.23 7.69 -15.78
CA THR A 609 2.47 8.09 -17.17
C THR A 609 1.22 8.78 -17.71
N LYS A 610 1.32 10.04 -18.15
CA LYS A 610 0.18 10.82 -18.66
C LYS A 610 -0.36 10.26 -19.99
N ALA A 611 -1.28 9.29 -19.90
CA ALA A 611 -2.17 8.92 -20.99
C ALA A 611 -3.27 9.99 -21.16
N VAL A 612 -3.74 10.20 -22.39
CA VAL A 612 -4.76 11.22 -22.71
C VAL A 612 -6.14 10.74 -22.23
N GLU A 613 -6.92 11.68 -21.69
CA GLU A 613 -8.26 11.48 -21.10
C GLU A 613 -9.22 10.70 -22.02
N MET A 614 -9.55 9.47 -21.63
CA MET A 614 -10.65 8.71 -22.21
C MET A 614 -11.18 7.69 -21.18
N ASN A 615 -12.36 7.94 -20.60
CA ASN A 615 -12.95 7.07 -19.57
C ASN A 615 -13.07 5.62 -20.10
N PRO A 616 -12.45 4.61 -19.46
CA PRO A 616 -12.37 3.26 -20.01
C PRO A 616 -13.74 2.60 -20.19
N TYR A 617 -14.70 2.94 -19.34
CA TYR A 617 -16.08 2.44 -19.39
C TYR A 617 -16.88 2.86 -20.64
N ARG A 618 -16.45 3.90 -21.39
CA ARG A 618 -17.17 4.37 -22.60
C ARG A 618 -17.09 3.40 -23.78
N ASN A 619 -16.06 2.55 -23.85
CA ASN A 619 -15.80 1.65 -24.99
C ASN A 619 -15.89 0.15 -24.60
N LEU A 620 -16.80 -0.20 -23.68
CA LEU A 620 -16.95 -1.56 -23.19
C LEU A 620 -17.55 -2.52 -24.23
N GLU A 621 -16.74 -3.46 -24.73
CA GLU A 621 -17.20 -4.57 -25.58
C GLU A 621 -17.61 -5.81 -24.76
N ALA A 622 -18.85 -6.28 -24.95
CA ALA A 622 -19.30 -7.56 -24.42
C ALA A 622 -18.88 -8.74 -25.30
N GLY A 623 -18.52 -9.87 -24.66
CA GLY A 623 -18.47 -11.20 -25.27
C GLY A 623 -17.11 -11.92 -25.29
N LEU A 624 -16.04 -11.33 -24.73
CA LEU A 624 -14.68 -11.89 -24.76
C LEU A 624 -14.56 -13.26 -24.09
N ALA A 625 -15.26 -13.51 -22.96
CA ALA A 625 -15.38 -14.83 -22.32
C ALA A 625 -15.67 -16.00 -23.28
N ASN A 626 -16.45 -15.79 -24.35
CA ASN A 626 -16.88 -16.87 -25.24
C ASN A 626 -15.75 -17.43 -26.14
N LEU A 627 -14.56 -16.81 -26.11
CA LEU A 627 -13.35 -17.29 -26.78
C LEU A 627 -12.36 -18.00 -25.82
N LEU A 628 -12.68 -18.03 -24.52
CA LEU A 628 -11.83 -18.57 -23.46
C LEU A 628 -12.33 -19.94 -22.98
N LYS A 629 -11.47 -20.65 -22.25
CA LYS A 629 -11.88 -21.83 -21.47
C LYS A 629 -12.33 -21.37 -20.08
N PRO A 630 -13.34 -22.03 -19.48
CA PRO A 630 -13.67 -21.82 -18.07
C PRO A 630 -12.48 -22.14 -17.15
N ILE A 631 -12.45 -21.50 -15.98
CA ILE A 631 -11.57 -21.86 -14.87
C ILE A 631 -12.31 -22.88 -14.00
N ASP A 632 -11.84 -24.14 -14.00
CA ASP A 632 -12.52 -25.23 -13.28
C ASP A 632 -12.25 -25.21 -11.76
N ASP A 633 -11.03 -24.85 -11.34
CA ASP A 633 -10.59 -24.86 -9.93
C ASP A 633 -11.12 -23.67 -9.09
N PHE A 634 -11.87 -22.73 -9.69
CA PHE A 634 -12.37 -21.55 -8.98
C PHE A 634 -13.54 -21.90 -8.03
N CYS A 635 -13.46 -21.46 -6.75
CA CYS A 635 -14.53 -21.68 -5.77
C CYS A 635 -15.73 -20.77 -6.04
N THR A 636 -16.73 -21.29 -6.75
CA THR A 636 -18.02 -20.61 -7.04
C THR A 636 -19.04 -20.71 -5.91
N LYS A 637 -18.57 -21.00 -4.68
CA LYS A 637 -19.43 -21.15 -3.50
C LYS A 637 -19.37 -19.90 -2.63
N PHE A 638 -20.51 -19.55 -2.05
CA PHE A 638 -20.69 -18.32 -1.30
C PHE A 638 -21.70 -18.50 -0.17
N PHE A 639 -21.61 -17.60 0.82
CA PHE A 639 -22.51 -17.59 1.97
C PHE A 639 -23.63 -16.58 1.77
N VAL A 640 -24.83 -16.95 2.21
CA VAL A 640 -26.04 -16.13 2.18
C VAL A 640 -26.70 -16.17 3.55
N GLY A 641 -26.96 -14.99 4.13
CA GLY A 641 -27.80 -14.85 5.32
C GLY A 641 -29.24 -14.59 4.92
N THR A 642 -30.20 -15.10 5.69
CA THR A 642 -31.64 -14.91 5.43
C THR A 642 -32.33 -14.05 6.49
N GLU A 643 -33.53 -13.56 6.15
CA GLU A 643 -34.42 -12.85 7.06
C GLU A 643 -34.94 -13.77 8.19
N GLU A 644 -35.02 -15.08 7.94
CA GLU A 644 -35.41 -16.10 8.93
C GLU A 644 -34.28 -16.45 9.92
N GLY A 645 -33.07 -15.89 9.75
CA GLY A 645 -31.90 -16.20 10.61
C GLY A 645 -31.13 -17.46 10.21
N GLU A 646 -31.39 -17.96 8.99
CA GLU A 646 -30.67 -19.10 8.41
C GLU A 646 -29.40 -18.61 7.70
N VAL A 647 -28.34 -19.41 7.79
CA VAL A 647 -27.10 -19.24 7.01
C VAL A 647 -27.06 -20.38 5.99
N ILE A 648 -27.00 -20.00 4.71
CA ILE A 648 -27.02 -20.90 3.56
C ILE A 648 -25.67 -20.82 2.86
N TYR A 649 -25.05 -21.98 2.60
CA TYR A 649 -23.83 -22.10 1.81
C TYR A 649 -24.19 -22.77 0.48
N THR A 650 -23.98 -22.08 -0.64
CA THR A 650 -24.47 -22.51 -1.96
C THR A 650 -23.53 -22.14 -3.11
N ASP A 651 -23.75 -22.73 -4.29
CA ASP A 651 -22.94 -22.57 -5.52
C ASP A 651 -23.75 -21.81 -6.58
N TRP A 652 -23.15 -20.79 -7.22
CA TRP A 652 -23.84 -20.02 -8.27
C TRP A 652 -23.81 -20.68 -9.66
N LYS A 653 -23.08 -21.79 -9.85
CA LYS A 653 -23.13 -22.58 -11.09
C LYS A 653 -24.53 -23.16 -11.28
N MET A 654 -25.21 -22.75 -12.36
CA MET A 654 -26.56 -23.23 -12.67
C MET A 654 -26.52 -24.63 -13.27
N GLU A 655 -27.44 -25.48 -12.86
CA GLU A 655 -27.58 -26.85 -13.34
C GLU A 655 -28.86 -27.00 -14.17
N ARG A 656 -28.87 -27.96 -15.11
CA ARG A 656 -30.08 -28.32 -15.85
C ARG A 656 -30.90 -29.27 -15.00
N ASP A 657 -32.07 -28.82 -14.59
CA ASP A 657 -33.06 -29.70 -14.00
C ASP A 657 -33.43 -30.83 -15.00
N PRO A 658 -33.21 -32.12 -14.69
CA PRO A 658 -33.46 -33.21 -15.62
C PRO A 658 -34.94 -33.34 -15.99
N ASP A 659 -35.87 -32.93 -15.11
CA ASP A 659 -37.30 -33.11 -15.31
C ASP A 659 -37.95 -31.94 -16.08
N THR A 660 -37.64 -30.68 -15.75
CA THR A 660 -38.22 -29.51 -16.47
C THR A 660 -37.33 -28.93 -17.57
N GLY A 661 -36.06 -29.33 -17.65
CA GLY A 661 -35.08 -28.80 -18.62
C GLY A 661 -34.69 -27.33 -18.41
N ARG A 662 -35.20 -26.69 -17.34
CA ARG A 662 -34.87 -25.30 -16.97
C ARG A 662 -33.50 -25.24 -16.29
N MET A 663 -32.84 -24.08 -16.39
CA MET A 663 -31.67 -23.81 -15.56
C MET A 663 -32.18 -23.48 -14.16
N MET A 664 -31.68 -24.17 -13.14
CA MET A 664 -31.94 -23.85 -11.74
C MET A 664 -30.61 -23.64 -11.01
N ALA A 665 -30.63 -22.92 -9.89
CA ALA A 665 -29.51 -22.96 -8.96
C ALA A 665 -29.42 -24.39 -8.36
N LYS A 666 -28.21 -24.82 -7.99
CA LYS A 666 -28.06 -26.09 -7.26
C LYS A 666 -28.78 -26.00 -5.92
N LYS A 667 -29.20 -27.17 -5.40
CA LYS A 667 -29.64 -27.26 -4.00
C LYS A 667 -28.51 -26.77 -3.09
N PRO A 668 -28.81 -26.03 -2.01
CA PRO A 668 -27.78 -25.50 -1.12
C PRO A 668 -26.92 -26.63 -0.55
N VAL A 669 -25.62 -26.37 -0.47
CA VAL A 669 -24.62 -27.33 0.02
C VAL A 669 -24.78 -27.53 1.53
N CYS A 670 -25.08 -26.45 2.26
CA CYS A 670 -25.63 -26.54 3.60
C CYS A 670 -26.62 -25.42 3.92
N LEU A 671 -27.42 -25.66 4.95
CA LEU A 671 -28.33 -24.71 5.57
C LEU A 671 -28.30 -24.92 7.08
N TYR A 672 -28.15 -23.84 7.85
CA TYR A 672 -28.17 -23.86 9.30
C TYR A 672 -29.02 -22.72 9.87
N SER A 673 -30.01 -23.04 10.69
CA SER A 673 -30.74 -22.05 11.50
C SER A 673 -29.93 -21.74 12.77
N VAL A 674 -29.24 -20.60 12.82
CA VAL A 674 -28.30 -20.24 13.91
C VAL A 674 -28.63 -18.90 14.56
N HIS A 675 -29.10 -17.93 13.77
CA HIS A 675 -29.55 -16.65 14.30
C HIS A 675 -31.05 -16.71 14.59
N ASP A 676 -31.48 -16.14 15.70
CA ASP A 676 -32.90 -16.16 16.11
C ASP A 676 -33.71 -15.03 15.43
N GLY A 677 -33.33 -14.68 14.19
CA GLY A 677 -33.88 -13.58 13.39
C GLY A 677 -32.88 -13.09 12.34
N ALA A 678 -33.32 -12.14 11.50
CA ALA A 678 -32.62 -11.68 10.31
C ALA A 678 -31.10 -11.48 10.46
N VAL A 679 -30.36 -12.01 9.49
CA VAL A 679 -28.91 -11.87 9.40
C VAL A 679 -28.57 -10.50 8.80
N HIS A 680 -28.02 -9.60 9.60
CA HIS A 680 -27.66 -8.23 9.21
C HIS A 680 -26.25 -8.12 8.61
N THR A 681 -25.39 -9.12 8.85
CA THR A 681 -24.01 -9.14 8.34
C THR A 681 -23.60 -10.57 8.00
N VAL A 682 -23.00 -10.75 6.83
CA VAL A 682 -22.24 -11.95 6.41
C VAL A 682 -20.95 -11.42 5.79
N GLN A 683 -19.78 -11.72 6.36
CA GLN A 683 -18.51 -11.14 5.92
C GLN A 683 -17.34 -12.12 6.09
N ARG A 684 -16.59 -12.39 5.01
CA ARG A 684 -15.28 -13.05 5.08
C ARG A 684 -14.27 -12.20 5.87
N SER A 685 -13.34 -12.85 6.55
CA SER A 685 -12.22 -12.17 7.21
C SER A 685 -11.27 -11.55 6.16
N PRO A 686 -10.78 -10.30 6.35
CA PRO A 686 -9.75 -9.73 5.47
C PRO A 686 -8.46 -10.57 5.43
N PHE A 687 -8.18 -11.34 6.48
CA PHE A 687 -6.96 -12.13 6.64
C PHE A 687 -7.11 -13.58 6.16
N TYR A 688 -8.31 -14.14 6.32
CA TYR A 688 -8.59 -15.55 6.08
C TYR A 688 -9.73 -15.70 5.08
N SER A 689 -9.41 -16.11 3.85
CA SER A 689 -10.37 -16.31 2.78
C SER A 689 -11.44 -17.36 3.13
N ASP A 690 -11.12 -18.30 4.02
CA ASP A 690 -11.97 -19.41 4.47
C ASP A 690 -12.76 -19.14 5.76
N ILE A 691 -12.61 -17.99 6.43
CA ILE A 691 -13.35 -17.66 7.68
C ILE A 691 -14.43 -16.61 7.41
N ILE A 692 -15.66 -16.85 7.90
CA ILE A 692 -16.83 -15.99 7.69
C ILE A 692 -17.48 -15.64 9.03
N LEU A 693 -17.71 -14.36 9.28
CA LEU A 693 -18.51 -13.84 10.39
C LEU A 693 -19.97 -13.67 9.94
N THR A 694 -20.91 -14.12 10.76
CA THR A 694 -22.34 -13.81 10.60
C THR A 694 -22.92 -13.22 11.89
N VAL A 695 -23.74 -12.19 11.74
CA VAL A 695 -24.37 -11.46 12.85
C VAL A 695 -25.87 -11.30 12.56
N GLY A 696 -26.72 -11.71 13.51
CA GLY A 696 -28.17 -11.68 13.36
C GLY A 696 -28.90 -12.02 14.66
N GLY A 697 -30.11 -11.50 14.82
CA GLY A 697 -30.91 -11.70 16.04
C GLY A 697 -30.21 -11.18 17.30
N TRP A 698 -29.81 -12.11 18.18
CA TRP A 698 -29.14 -11.83 19.47
C TRP A 698 -27.76 -12.51 19.58
N ASN A 699 -27.23 -13.09 18.50
CA ASN A 699 -26.00 -13.87 18.56
C ASN A 699 -25.09 -13.69 17.34
N VAL A 700 -23.85 -14.13 17.52
CA VAL A 700 -22.75 -14.07 16.55
C VAL A 700 -22.35 -15.50 16.22
N ALA A 701 -22.00 -15.77 14.96
CA ALA A 701 -21.38 -17.02 14.58
C ALA A 701 -20.17 -16.80 13.67
N ILE A 702 -19.15 -17.64 13.85
CA ILE A 702 -17.96 -17.69 12.97
C ILE A 702 -17.93 -19.07 12.31
N TRP A 703 -17.78 -19.08 11.00
CA TRP A 703 -17.84 -20.25 10.14
C TRP A 703 -16.50 -20.47 9.44
N LYS A 704 -16.27 -21.71 8.99
CA LYS A 704 -15.13 -22.05 8.15
C LYS A 704 -15.60 -22.73 6.87
N GLU A 705 -15.13 -22.25 5.72
CA GLU A 705 -15.44 -22.82 4.41
C GLU A 705 -14.91 -24.26 4.33
N GLY A 706 -15.76 -25.18 3.84
CA GLY A 706 -15.50 -26.61 3.81
C GLY A 706 -15.86 -27.38 5.09
N VAL A 707 -16.13 -26.71 6.22
CA VAL A 707 -16.56 -27.36 7.47
C VAL A 707 -18.08 -27.52 7.47
N MET A 708 -18.54 -28.77 7.44
CA MET A 708 -19.96 -29.13 7.25
C MET A 708 -20.68 -29.50 8.56
N THR A 709 -20.01 -29.45 9.71
CA THR A 709 -20.53 -29.87 11.02
C THR A 709 -21.24 -28.75 11.79
N GLY A 710 -20.96 -27.48 11.48
CA GLY A 710 -21.55 -26.31 12.12
C GLY A 710 -20.59 -25.10 12.17
N PRO A 711 -20.96 -24.01 12.89
CA PRO A 711 -20.07 -22.88 13.11
C PRO A 711 -18.96 -23.23 14.11
N LEU A 712 -17.76 -22.68 13.92
CA LEU A 712 -16.61 -22.83 14.84
C LEU A 712 -16.88 -22.15 16.19
N LEU A 713 -17.47 -20.95 16.13
CA LEU A 713 -17.89 -20.18 17.29
C LEU A 713 -19.36 -19.84 17.13
N ARG A 714 -20.15 -19.98 18.20
CA ARG A 714 -21.46 -19.35 18.35
C ARG A 714 -21.48 -18.66 19.71
N SER A 715 -21.76 -17.35 19.74
CA SER A 715 -21.86 -16.61 21.00
C SER A 715 -23.06 -17.08 21.83
N CYS A 716 -23.06 -16.76 23.11
CA CYS A 716 -24.29 -16.71 23.89
C CYS A 716 -25.26 -15.65 23.31
N CYS A 717 -26.53 -15.72 23.71
CA CYS A 717 -27.51 -14.70 23.35
C CYS A 717 -27.24 -13.42 24.17
N ALA A 718 -26.96 -12.32 23.49
CA ALA A 718 -26.76 -11.02 24.10
C ALA A 718 -28.06 -10.46 24.73
N ALA A 719 -27.92 -9.52 25.67
CA ALA A 719 -29.05 -8.86 26.33
C ALA A 719 -29.90 -7.98 25.39
N LYS A 720 -29.40 -7.72 24.17
CA LYS A 720 -29.92 -6.80 23.16
C LYS A 720 -29.63 -7.32 21.77
N ARG A 721 -30.44 -6.93 20.79
CA ARG A 721 -30.27 -7.36 19.39
C ARG A 721 -29.01 -6.78 18.76
N TYR A 722 -28.38 -7.60 17.92
CA TYR A 722 -27.27 -7.19 17.08
C TYR A 722 -27.77 -6.78 15.69
N THR A 723 -27.35 -5.60 15.23
CA THR A 723 -27.95 -4.91 14.08
C THR A 723 -26.95 -4.67 12.94
N SER A 724 -25.65 -4.72 13.23
CA SER A 724 -24.56 -4.67 12.25
C SER A 724 -23.28 -5.23 12.84
N GLY A 725 -22.34 -5.66 12.01
CA GLY A 725 -20.98 -6.00 12.45
C GLY A 725 -19.96 -5.87 11.33
N HIS A 726 -18.67 -5.84 11.69
CA HIS A 726 -17.58 -5.81 10.73
C HIS A 726 -16.26 -6.29 11.37
N TRP A 727 -15.45 -7.05 10.62
CA TRP A 727 -14.07 -7.39 11.01
C TRP A 727 -13.17 -6.15 11.16
N SER A 728 -12.17 -6.20 12.05
CA SER A 728 -11.06 -5.24 12.00
C SER A 728 -10.28 -5.40 10.69
N LEU A 729 -9.70 -4.31 10.19
CA LEU A 729 -8.91 -4.29 8.96
C LEU A 729 -7.41 -4.53 9.20
N THR A 730 -6.94 -4.53 10.46
CA THR A 730 -5.51 -4.69 10.80
C THR A 730 -5.21 -5.70 11.90
N ARG A 731 -6.19 -6.10 12.73
CA ARG A 731 -6.04 -7.17 13.73
C ARG A 731 -6.91 -8.38 13.38
N PRO A 732 -6.35 -9.58 13.12
CA PRO A 732 -7.11 -10.75 12.67
C PRO A 732 -8.04 -11.34 13.74
N GLY A 733 -7.76 -11.11 15.03
CA GLY A 733 -8.60 -11.59 16.12
C GLY A 733 -9.79 -10.69 16.47
N VAL A 734 -9.90 -9.51 15.86
CA VAL A 734 -10.79 -8.43 16.34
C VAL A 734 -11.96 -8.17 15.40
N PHE A 735 -13.17 -8.00 15.95
CA PHE A 735 -14.35 -7.55 15.22
C PHE A 735 -15.27 -6.66 16.07
N TYR A 736 -16.00 -5.76 15.40
CA TYR A 736 -16.88 -4.77 16.00
C TYR A 736 -18.34 -5.08 15.68
N ILE A 737 -19.24 -4.94 16.65
CA ILE A 737 -20.67 -5.23 16.49
C ILE A 737 -21.52 -4.12 17.09
N GLY A 738 -22.53 -3.65 16.34
CA GLY A 738 -23.49 -2.64 16.78
C GLY A 738 -24.76 -3.27 17.36
N ARG A 739 -25.31 -2.62 18.39
CA ARG A 739 -26.57 -3.02 19.06
C ARG A 739 -27.73 -2.07 18.79
N GLU A 740 -28.94 -2.59 19.03
CA GLU A 740 -30.19 -1.81 19.02
C GLU A 740 -30.27 -0.70 20.08
N ASP A 741 -29.38 -0.71 21.09
CA ASP A 741 -29.35 0.25 22.22
C ASP A 741 -28.16 1.22 22.19
N GLY A 742 -27.51 1.39 21.05
CA GLY A 742 -26.48 2.42 20.82
C GLY A 742 -25.09 2.12 21.39
N TYR A 743 -24.85 0.85 21.71
CA TYR A 743 -23.54 0.34 22.09
C TYR A 743 -22.84 -0.34 20.91
N VAL A 744 -21.50 -0.22 20.89
CA VAL A 744 -20.63 -1.14 20.17
C VAL A 744 -20.01 -2.14 21.15
N ASP A 745 -20.08 -3.41 20.77
CA ASP A 745 -19.34 -4.51 21.39
C ASP A 745 -18.11 -4.83 20.52
N THR A 746 -16.91 -4.65 21.09
CA THR A 746 -15.63 -5.06 20.51
C THR A 746 -15.27 -6.44 21.04
N TRP A 747 -15.04 -7.38 20.14
CA TRP A 747 -14.58 -8.73 20.45
C TRP A 747 -13.10 -8.87 20.06
N ASP A 748 -12.31 -9.51 20.93
CA ASP A 748 -10.95 -9.96 20.63
C ASP A 748 -10.85 -11.45 20.98
N LEU A 749 -10.75 -12.31 19.95
CA LEU A 749 -10.75 -13.77 20.09
C LEU A 749 -9.56 -14.33 20.88
N LEU A 750 -8.49 -13.55 21.09
CA LEU A 750 -7.35 -13.94 21.91
C LEU A 750 -7.50 -13.55 23.37
N GLU A 751 -8.31 -12.53 23.69
CA GLU A 751 -8.66 -12.17 25.07
C GLU A 751 -9.89 -12.95 25.56
N LYS A 752 -11.00 -12.89 24.81
CA LYS A 752 -12.29 -13.48 25.22
C LYS A 752 -13.10 -14.00 24.03
N THR A 753 -13.54 -15.25 24.14
CA THR A 753 -14.37 -15.93 23.12
C THR A 753 -15.84 -16.13 23.54
N HIS A 754 -16.20 -15.86 24.80
CA HIS A 754 -17.53 -16.14 25.36
C HIS A 754 -18.37 -14.89 25.67
N GLU A 755 -17.71 -13.73 25.76
CA GLU A 755 -18.28 -12.39 25.94
C GLU A 755 -17.39 -11.40 25.17
N PRO A 756 -17.88 -10.20 24.78
CA PRO A 756 -17.02 -9.18 24.19
C PRO A 756 -15.90 -8.77 25.16
N ALA A 757 -14.74 -8.42 24.60
CA ALA A 757 -13.64 -7.85 25.37
C ALA A 757 -14.04 -6.50 25.98
N GLN A 758 -14.78 -5.69 25.22
CA GLN A 758 -15.22 -4.36 25.60
C GLN A 758 -16.62 -4.05 25.03
N SER A 759 -17.44 -3.35 25.83
CA SER A 759 -18.70 -2.73 25.37
C SER A 759 -18.68 -1.25 25.69
N GLN A 760 -18.98 -0.40 24.70
CA GLN A 760 -18.99 1.06 24.85
C GLN A 760 -20.29 1.67 24.31
N ASN A 761 -20.94 2.52 25.11
CA ASN A 761 -22.05 3.35 24.62
C ASN A 761 -21.50 4.51 23.78
N ILE A 762 -22.12 4.75 22.64
CA ILE A 762 -21.74 5.80 21.69
C ILE A 762 -22.94 6.69 21.38
N CYS A 763 -24.12 6.09 21.26
CA CYS A 763 -25.37 6.80 21.02
C CYS A 763 -26.52 6.24 21.87
N ILE A 764 -27.70 6.85 21.74
CA ILE A 764 -28.92 6.51 22.49
C ILE A 764 -29.86 5.63 21.64
N THR A 765 -29.50 5.35 20.38
CA THR A 765 -30.41 4.80 19.37
C THR A 765 -29.83 3.57 18.69
N MET A 766 -30.63 2.87 17.90
CA MET A 766 -30.17 1.71 17.15
C MET A 766 -29.05 2.12 16.18
N ILE A 767 -27.91 1.44 16.27
CA ILE A 767 -26.86 1.51 15.24
C ILE A 767 -27.37 0.79 14.00
N THR A 768 -27.39 1.46 12.84
CA THR A 768 -27.86 0.89 11.57
C THR A 768 -26.73 0.31 10.72
N TYR A 769 -25.52 0.85 10.82
CA TYR A 769 -24.36 0.42 10.04
C TYR A 769 -23.04 0.70 10.77
N ILE A 770 -22.04 -0.17 10.58
CA ILE A 770 -20.66 0.02 11.05
C ILE A 770 -19.69 -0.22 9.90
N LYS A 771 -18.69 0.64 9.75
CA LYS A 771 -17.62 0.47 8.75
C LYS A 771 -16.26 1.01 9.24
N PRO A 772 -15.29 0.15 9.59
CA PRO A 772 -13.92 0.58 9.88
C PRO A 772 -13.17 1.00 8.60
N TRP A 773 -12.14 1.82 8.79
CA TRP A 773 -11.28 2.38 7.75
C TRP A 773 -9.85 2.64 8.24
N THR A 774 -8.86 2.26 7.43
CA THR A 774 -7.44 2.54 7.67
C THR A 774 -7.04 3.85 7.01
N PHE A 775 -6.96 4.93 7.79
CA PHE A 775 -6.54 6.24 7.29
C PHE A 775 -5.01 6.37 7.20
N SER A 776 -4.30 5.74 8.14
CA SER A 776 -2.84 5.66 8.18
C SER A 776 -2.42 4.43 9.00
N ALA A 777 -1.16 4.01 8.90
CA ALA A 777 -0.61 2.94 9.75
C ALA A 777 -0.74 3.25 11.26
N LYS A 778 -0.85 4.54 11.65
CA LYS A 778 -1.02 4.99 13.04
C LYS A 778 -2.44 5.42 13.41
N GLN A 779 -3.35 5.59 12.45
CA GLN A 779 -4.70 6.13 12.70
C GLN A 779 -5.74 5.38 11.88
N GLN A 780 -6.78 4.90 12.57
CA GLN A 780 -7.88 4.16 11.98
C GLN A 780 -9.18 4.67 12.56
N PHE A 781 -10.23 4.66 11.74
CA PHE A 781 -11.53 5.19 12.09
C PHE A 781 -12.62 4.12 12.00
N LEU A 782 -13.58 4.18 12.89
CA LEU A 782 -14.80 3.39 12.90
C LEU A 782 -15.97 4.33 12.59
N ALA A 783 -16.54 4.24 11.39
CA ALA A 783 -17.80 4.90 11.06
C ALA A 783 -18.96 4.11 11.67
N ILE A 784 -19.87 4.81 12.34
CA ILE A 784 -21.05 4.27 13.00
C ILE A 784 -22.25 5.14 12.61
N ALA A 785 -23.30 4.51 12.12
CA ALA A 785 -24.51 5.18 11.66
C ALA A 785 -25.66 5.00 12.65
N ASP A 786 -26.35 6.08 12.97
CA ASP A 786 -27.51 6.11 13.86
C ASP A 786 -28.85 6.04 13.12
N TYR A 787 -29.83 5.41 13.75
CA TYR A 787 -31.24 5.45 13.34
C TYR A 787 -31.86 6.86 13.38
N TYR A 788 -31.17 7.85 13.97
CA TYR A 788 -31.58 9.26 13.98
C TYR A 788 -30.91 10.10 12.87
N GLY A 789 -30.10 9.50 12.00
CA GLY A 789 -29.49 10.19 10.86
C GLY A 789 -28.10 10.79 11.12
N THR A 790 -27.53 10.57 12.31
CA THR A 790 -26.16 10.95 12.66
C THR A 790 -25.15 9.92 12.18
N LEU A 791 -24.03 10.38 11.64
CA LEU A 791 -22.84 9.56 11.40
C LEU A 791 -21.79 9.94 12.47
N HIS A 792 -21.43 9.01 13.35
CA HIS A 792 -20.33 9.16 14.30
C HIS A 792 -19.06 8.52 13.73
N ILE A 793 -17.94 9.24 13.76
CA ILE A 793 -16.61 8.74 13.43
C ILE A 793 -15.80 8.64 14.71
N LEU A 794 -15.40 7.43 15.07
CA LEU A 794 -14.54 7.17 16.23
C LEU A 794 -13.12 6.81 15.80
N GLU A 795 -12.10 7.30 16.48
CA GLU A 795 -10.73 6.82 16.37
C GLU A 795 -10.57 5.49 17.12
N ILE A 796 -10.02 4.49 16.43
CA ILE A 796 -9.72 3.16 16.98
C ILE A 796 -8.38 3.22 17.72
N PRO A 797 -8.31 2.84 19.00
CA PRO A 797 -7.09 2.98 19.79
C PRO A 797 -5.99 1.99 19.39
N TRP A 798 -4.76 2.28 19.81
CA TRP A 798 -3.55 1.52 19.47
C TRP A 798 -3.66 0.02 19.77
N THR A 799 -4.29 -0.35 20.88
CA THR A 799 -4.50 -1.75 21.31
C THR A 799 -5.43 -2.57 20.39
N LEU A 800 -6.32 -1.91 19.65
CA LEU A 800 -7.27 -2.54 18.73
C LEU A 800 -6.84 -2.39 17.26
N SER A 801 -5.90 -1.50 16.97
CA SER A 801 -5.37 -1.23 15.63
C SER A 801 -4.04 -1.93 15.34
N HIS A 802 -3.13 -2.05 16.32
CA HIS A 802 -1.80 -2.64 16.10
C HIS A 802 -1.79 -4.15 16.41
N PRO A 803 -1.55 -5.04 15.43
CA PRO A 803 -1.48 -6.48 15.67
C PRO A 803 -0.23 -6.88 16.45
N SER A 804 -0.29 -8.04 17.11
CA SER A 804 0.89 -8.72 17.64
C SER A 804 1.60 -9.54 16.55
N THR A 805 2.92 -9.71 16.66
CA THR A 805 3.76 -10.32 15.60
C THR A 805 3.35 -11.73 15.20
N ASN A 806 2.78 -12.51 16.13
CA ASN A 806 2.31 -13.88 15.92
C ASN A 806 0.77 -14.01 15.91
N GLU A 807 0.02 -12.91 15.80
CA GLU A 807 -1.44 -12.92 15.95
C GLU A 807 -2.14 -13.80 14.90
N VAL A 808 -1.74 -13.67 13.63
CA VAL A 808 -2.31 -14.40 12.49
C VAL A 808 -2.19 -15.92 12.69
N SER A 809 -1.02 -16.38 13.14
CA SER A 809 -0.75 -17.79 13.45
C SER A 809 -1.53 -18.29 14.66
N SER A 810 -1.68 -17.43 15.68
CA SER A 810 -2.38 -17.77 16.94
C SER A 810 -3.89 -17.93 16.74
N VAL A 811 -4.51 -17.03 15.97
CA VAL A 811 -5.93 -17.09 15.61
C VAL A 811 -6.20 -18.25 14.63
N ASN A 812 -5.29 -18.54 13.69
CA ASN A 812 -5.38 -19.76 12.87
C ASN A 812 -5.35 -21.04 13.71
N TYR A 813 -4.42 -21.14 14.67
CA TYR A 813 -4.34 -22.28 15.58
C TYR A 813 -5.60 -22.44 16.44
N TYR A 814 -6.22 -21.33 16.87
CA TYR A 814 -7.53 -21.35 17.52
C TYR A 814 -8.60 -21.96 16.61
N PHE A 815 -8.76 -21.49 15.36
CA PHE A 815 -9.75 -22.04 14.44
C PHE A 815 -9.50 -23.52 14.11
N GLU A 816 -8.25 -23.94 13.89
CA GLU A 816 -7.91 -25.35 13.70
C GLU A 816 -8.27 -26.23 14.91
N ARG A 817 -8.12 -25.71 16.13
CA ARG A 817 -8.48 -26.43 17.35
C ARG A 817 -9.99 -26.61 17.45
N GLU A 818 -10.78 -25.58 17.12
CA GLU A 818 -12.24 -25.70 17.16
C GLU A 818 -12.80 -26.57 16.02
N VAL A 819 -12.13 -26.67 14.85
CA VAL A 819 -12.48 -27.69 13.83
C VAL A 819 -12.35 -29.10 14.40
N LYS A 820 -11.20 -29.42 15.00
CA LYS A 820 -10.94 -30.73 15.64
C LYS A 820 -11.90 -31.01 16.81
N HIS A 821 -12.32 -29.95 17.51
CA HIS A 821 -13.33 -30.02 18.56
C HIS A 821 -14.73 -30.34 18.02
N LEU A 822 -15.16 -29.71 16.91
CA LEU A 822 -16.43 -30.03 16.24
C LEU A 822 -16.46 -31.47 15.72
N GLU A 823 -15.38 -31.95 15.09
CA GLU A 823 -15.24 -33.35 14.65
C GLU A 823 -15.39 -34.33 15.83
N TYR A 824 -14.73 -34.04 16.96
CA TYR A 824 -14.88 -34.84 18.18
C TYR A 824 -16.31 -34.78 18.75
N VAL A 825 -16.96 -33.61 18.75
CA VAL A 825 -18.35 -33.46 19.22
C VAL A 825 -19.33 -34.23 18.33
N GLU A 826 -19.15 -34.21 17.01
CA GLU A 826 -19.93 -35.01 16.07
C GLU A 826 -19.73 -36.51 16.31
N GLN A 827 -18.49 -36.98 16.43
CA GLN A 827 -18.19 -38.38 16.76
C GLN A 827 -18.85 -38.79 18.08
N ARG A 828 -18.78 -37.96 19.13
CA ARG A 828 -19.45 -38.22 20.42
C ARG A 828 -20.98 -38.16 20.32
N LYS A 829 -21.55 -37.34 19.42
CA LYS A 829 -22.99 -37.33 19.13
C LYS A 829 -23.41 -38.63 18.43
N ASN A 830 -22.69 -39.05 17.40
CA ASN A 830 -22.95 -40.29 16.67
C ASN A 830 -22.86 -41.52 17.58
N ILE A 831 -21.87 -41.56 18.48
CA ILE A 831 -21.77 -42.59 19.53
C ILE A 831 -23.01 -42.56 20.45
N ARG A 832 -23.42 -41.40 20.96
CA ARG A 832 -24.62 -41.26 21.82
C ARG A 832 -25.91 -41.63 21.10
N GLU A 833 -26.04 -41.31 19.82
CA GLU A 833 -27.20 -41.73 19.02
C GLU A 833 -27.22 -43.25 18.79
N GLN A 834 -26.06 -43.88 18.67
CA GLN A 834 -25.96 -45.35 18.60
C GLN A 834 -26.24 -46.01 19.97
N GLU A 835 -25.64 -45.52 21.06
CA GLU A 835 -25.94 -45.92 22.45
C GLU A 835 -27.45 -45.83 22.74
N LYS A 836 -28.11 -44.76 22.28
CA LYS A 836 -29.56 -44.58 22.39
C LYS A 836 -30.33 -45.62 21.56
N LYS A 837 -29.99 -45.83 20.28
CA LYS A 837 -30.64 -46.84 19.42
C LYS A 837 -30.48 -48.25 19.99
N ASP A 838 -29.31 -48.57 20.53
CA ASP A 838 -29.04 -49.87 21.15
C ASP A 838 -29.80 -50.03 22.48
N MET A 839 -29.95 -48.98 23.29
CA MET A 839 -30.85 -48.99 24.46
C MET A 839 -32.33 -49.11 24.07
N GLU A 840 -32.77 -48.47 22.99
CA GLU A 840 -34.15 -48.59 22.48
C GLU A 840 -34.41 -50.03 21.98
N LEU A 841 -33.47 -50.62 21.23
CA LEU A 841 -33.52 -52.02 20.81
C LEU A 841 -33.43 -52.99 22.00
N GLU A 842 -32.67 -52.69 23.05
CA GLU A 842 -32.70 -53.44 24.31
C GLU A 842 -34.06 -53.33 25.01
N MET A 843 -34.65 -52.14 25.06
CA MET A 843 -35.98 -51.90 25.65
C MET A 843 -37.06 -52.67 24.89
N GLU A 844 -36.99 -52.75 23.56
CA GLU A 844 -37.88 -53.59 22.77
C GLU A 844 -37.65 -55.09 22.98
N LYS A 845 -36.39 -55.54 23.04
CA LYS A 845 -36.05 -56.94 23.41
C LYS A 845 -36.52 -57.28 24.83
N LYS A 846 -36.48 -56.33 25.77
CA LYS A 846 -36.98 -56.47 27.15
C LYS A 846 -38.52 -56.53 27.18
N LYS A 847 -39.22 -55.67 26.42
CA LYS A 847 -40.68 -55.77 26.21
C LYS A 847 -41.11 -57.13 25.65
N HIS A 848 -40.41 -57.65 24.64
CA HIS A 848 -40.65 -58.98 24.08
C HIS A 848 -40.27 -60.14 25.02
N LYS A 849 -39.48 -59.88 26.08
CA LYS A 849 -39.16 -60.85 27.14
C LYS A 849 -40.09 -60.76 28.35
N THR A 850 -41.28 -60.16 28.22
CA THR A 850 -42.32 -60.18 29.28
C THR A 850 -42.95 -61.57 29.37
N TYR A 851 -42.24 -62.49 30.03
CA TYR A 851 -42.71 -63.84 30.33
C TYR A 851 -43.97 -63.77 31.19
N GLN A 852 -45.03 -64.49 30.82
CA GLN A 852 -46.15 -64.72 31.74
C GLN A 852 -45.69 -65.70 32.83
N LYS A 853 -45.07 -65.18 33.89
CA LYS A 853 -44.77 -65.93 35.11
C LYS A 853 -46.07 -66.54 35.66
N SER A 854 -46.05 -67.81 36.01
CA SER A 854 -47.21 -68.45 36.64
C SER A 854 -47.43 -67.87 38.04
N LYS A 855 -48.67 -67.95 38.55
CA LYS A 855 -49.01 -67.42 39.88
C LYS A 855 -48.12 -67.98 40.99
N GLU A 856 -47.74 -69.25 40.88
CA GLU A 856 -46.85 -69.95 41.82
C GLU A 856 -45.43 -69.37 41.82
N GLN A 857 -44.90 -68.94 40.67
CA GLN A 857 -43.59 -68.26 40.59
C GLN A 857 -43.64 -66.88 41.23
N ILE A 858 -44.74 -66.15 41.07
CA ILE A 858 -44.95 -64.82 41.68
C ILE A 858 -45.10 -64.94 43.20
N GLU A 859 -45.82 -65.96 43.69
CA GLU A 859 -45.92 -66.24 45.14
C GLU A 859 -44.60 -66.74 45.74
N ALA A 860 -43.77 -67.45 44.97
CA ALA A 860 -42.43 -67.86 45.39
C ALA A 860 -41.45 -66.67 45.48
N GLU A 861 -41.43 -65.78 44.48
CA GLU A 861 -40.63 -64.54 44.52
C GLU A 861 -41.08 -63.62 45.67
N LEU A 862 -42.37 -63.34 45.81
CA LEU A 862 -42.88 -62.54 46.94
C LEU A 862 -42.52 -63.12 48.30
N LYS A 863 -42.45 -64.45 48.43
CA LYS A 863 -42.02 -65.10 49.68
C LYS A 863 -40.51 -64.94 49.92
N MET A 864 -39.67 -65.09 48.90
CA MET A 864 -38.22 -64.87 49.02
C MET A 864 -37.89 -63.39 49.29
N ASP A 865 -38.57 -62.46 48.62
CA ASP A 865 -38.44 -61.02 48.85
C ASP A 865 -38.84 -60.67 50.29
N TYR A 866 -39.96 -61.22 50.79
CA TYR A 866 -40.40 -61.01 52.18
C TYR A 866 -39.46 -61.65 53.21
N GLU A 867 -38.88 -62.81 52.92
CA GLU A 867 -37.85 -63.43 53.77
C GLU A 867 -36.57 -62.57 53.79
N SER A 868 -36.14 -62.03 52.64
CA SER A 868 -35.01 -61.09 52.56
C SER A 868 -35.27 -59.76 53.28
N TYR A 869 -36.51 -59.25 53.24
CA TYR A 869 -36.94 -58.07 53.99
C TYR A 869 -36.84 -58.32 55.50
N LEU A 870 -37.29 -59.47 55.99
CA LEU A 870 -37.19 -59.86 57.40
C LEU A 870 -35.74 -60.08 57.86
N GLU A 871 -34.85 -60.51 56.99
CA GLU A 871 -33.41 -60.55 57.28
C GLU A 871 -32.81 -59.14 57.33
N LEU A 872 -33.13 -58.28 56.36
CA LEU A 872 -32.69 -56.88 56.35
C LEU A 872 -33.19 -56.12 57.60
N GLU A 873 -34.46 -56.30 57.97
CA GLU A 873 -35.06 -55.70 59.17
C GLU A 873 -34.34 -56.17 60.44
N LYS A 874 -34.07 -57.48 60.59
CA LYS A 874 -33.25 -58.02 61.70
C LYS A 874 -31.85 -57.40 61.71
N THR A 875 -31.18 -57.32 60.58
CA THR A 875 -29.83 -56.73 60.47
C THR A 875 -29.84 -55.26 60.87
N ILE A 876 -30.85 -54.50 60.45
CA ILE A 876 -31.05 -53.09 60.84
C ILE A 876 -31.31 -52.98 62.35
N LEU A 877 -32.19 -53.81 62.92
CA LEU A 877 -32.51 -53.80 64.36
C LEU A 877 -31.31 -54.21 65.25
N ILE A 878 -30.44 -55.09 64.77
CA ILE A 878 -29.16 -55.44 65.40
C ILE A 878 -28.18 -54.26 65.31
N ASN A 879 -28.02 -53.66 64.13
CA ASN A 879 -27.11 -52.53 63.92
C ASN A 879 -27.53 -51.27 64.69
N LEU A 880 -28.83 -51.08 64.93
CA LEU A 880 -29.38 -50.02 65.78
C LEU A 880 -29.30 -50.34 67.30
N GLY A 881 -28.78 -51.51 67.68
CA GLY A 881 -28.63 -51.93 69.08
C GLY A 881 -29.95 -52.23 69.81
N LEU A 882 -31.07 -52.30 69.09
CA LEU A 882 -32.40 -52.54 69.64
C LEU A 882 -32.66 -54.03 69.92
N VAL A 883 -31.92 -54.92 69.26
CA VAL A 883 -31.95 -56.37 69.47
C VAL A 883 -30.55 -56.86 69.82
N LYS A 884 -30.42 -57.64 70.90
CA LYS A 884 -29.15 -58.27 71.30
C LYS A 884 -28.96 -59.60 70.57
N VAL A 885 -27.79 -59.77 69.95
CA VAL A 885 -27.38 -61.04 69.33
C VAL A 885 -27.04 -62.07 70.43
N PRO A 886 -27.54 -63.31 70.37
CA PRO A 886 -27.08 -64.39 71.25
C PRO A 886 -25.72 -64.93 70.78
N GLU A 887 -24.75 -65.04 71.70
CA GLU A 887 -23.44 -65.63 71.42
C GLU A 887 -23.53 -67.18 71.35
N THR A 888 -23.40 -67.76 70.16
CA THR A 888 -23.17 -69.20 69.97
C THR A 888 -22.13 -69.47 68.88
N MET A 889 -21.13 -70.30 69.21
CA MET A 889 -19.96 -70.62 68.38
C MET A 889 -20.20 -71.78 67.40
N SER A 890 -19.52 -71.76 66.25
CA SER A 890 -18.75 -72.86 65.61
C SER A 890 -18.41 -72.43 64.17
N HIS A 891 -17.15 -72.43 63.69
CA HIS A 891 -16.19 -73.53 63.43
C HIS A 891 -16.52 -74.39 62.19
N MET A 892 -15.44 -74.82 61.50
CA MET A 892 -15.39 -75.67 60.29
C MET A 892 -15.81 -75.00 58.96
N GLU A 893 -15.14 -75.25 57.83
CA GLU A 893 -13.75 -75.72 57.61
C GLU A 893 -13.27 -75.33 56.20
N THR A 894 -11.96 -75.37 55.93
CA THR A 894 -11.37 -74.99 54.63
C THR A 894 -11.30 -76.15 53.64
N ILE A 895 -11.69 -75.89 52.38
CA ILE A 895 -11.07 -76.43 51.16
C ILE A 895 -10.90 -75.27 50.17
#